data_AF-A0ABD3QHK9-F1
#
_entry.id   AF-A0ABD3QHK9-F1
#
_cell.length_a   1.000
_cell.length_b   1.000
_cell.length_c   1.000
_cell.angle_alpha   90.00
_cell.angle_beta   90.00
_cell.angle_gamma   90.00
#
_symmetry.space_group_name_H-M   'P 1'
#
loop_
_entity.id
_entity.type
_entity.pdbx_description
1 polymer ?
#
loop_
_entity_poly.entity_id
_entity_poly.type
_entity_poly.pdbx_seq_one_letter_code
_entity_poly.pdbx_strand_id
1 'polypeptide(L)'
;MIYFQQTSSYDPTMNLMTPLQSTTKAPHRRHRPAPSTAPSMPSILLLLLLLTITTATPPPDQDSNPCLLYLAQSTIPHAGLGMFAGAPFPTGQLIGRIGDAAFPTVDQDWHNSPPTGYHSKNEGDYHWPLTNYDWHPRDIGMENEAEDVSVTVTGFGAAPNCHFRLLNAEEHGAVYDGAGLDRYESPGAGASTPWFNRTTTAAWDIEAGSELFVDYGPNWFLTRPGIFSLVPLAENYERAQAFLREYGRLLVGTYNPDDLVPEKMSLSDEAQRDLWEIIKTFPYPTRERQALPYSHKDALRAIHGDIQTVEVENSVRSVEYLKEHGKCVDNIVPGNSTIPHAGRGAFATRFIPKGGLVAPAPVVHIADKLAVNMYGEMIGPNGNVVRNETQVIGKQLILNYMFGHENSSMLLFPYSSNVAYINHHATEYNTILQWTKDFDFFHHEEWLNKSVEFFEDQWTSGLMLEFVALRDIQPGEEVLINYGKRWQEAWDEHMKQWEPIPPEKDHNNLTLWTDETSANRGKAGYVRAEVFNEDLTSPIRTVEEQKQEPYPHSVDIQCLVSIGHDASYLFAPLTIPLIKRRWMEEYDNDAQGDLTFHPCNITWRYNLRDIYGDPRSEDEFYHEYEYDAELNVRKTFEDVIIHERHVITHIPWKAIRFFNKPYTSDIFLKKAFRHEMDLPDGLWPEAWMNLATKDEKN
;
A
#
# COMPACT_ATOMS: atom_id res chain seq x y z
N MET A 1 13.96 -17.91 -19.94
CA MET A 1 14.34 -18.02 -18.52
C MET A 1 15.70 -17.38 -18.32
N ILE A 2 15.73 -16.12 -17.90
CA ILE A 2 16.94 -15.43 -17.43
C ILE A 2 16.52 -14.79 -16.10
N TYR A 3 17.05 -15.30 -14.99
CA TYR A 3 16.87 -14.73 -13.65
C TYR A 3 17.77 -13.49 -13.53
N PHE A 4 17.21 -12.32 -13.25
CA PHE A 4 17.98 -11.15 -12.87
C PHE A 4 18.11 -11.09 -11.35
N GLN A 5 19.32 -11.33 -10.85
CA GLN A 5 19.74 -10.90 -9.51
C GLN A 5 19.84 -9.37 -9.52
N GLN A 6 19.09 -8.69 -8.65
CA GLN A 6 19.29 -7.26 -8.35
C GLN A 6 19.92 -7.12 -6.97
N THR A 7 21.13 -6.57 -6.95
CA THR A 7 21.81 -6.06 -5.75
C THR A 7 21.37 -4.60 -5.55
N SER A 8 20.63 -4.30 -4.47
CA SER A 8 20.40 -2.93 -4.02
C SER A 8 21.40 -2.60 -2.90
N SER A 9 22.38 -1.75 -3.18
CA SER A 9 23.21 -1.13 -2.16
C SER A 9 22.44 0.01 -1.51
N TYR A 10 21.97 -0.18 -0.28
CA TYR A 10 21.45 0.88 0.58
C TYR A 10 22.34 0.94 1.82
N ASP A 11 22.93 2.10 2.10
CA ASP A 11 23.83 2.37 3.22
C ASP A 11 23.05 3.10 4.31
N PRO A 12 22.75 2.49 5.48
CA PRO A 12 22.09 3.17 6.58
C PRO A 12 23.11 3.52 7.66
N THR A 13 23.66 4.72 7.59
CA THR A 13 24.36 5.34 8.72
C THR A 13 23.57 6.54 9.23
N MET A 14 22.66 6.33 10.18
CA MET A 14 22.16 7.41 11.03
C MET A 14 22.00 6.99 12.49
N ASN A 15 22.63 7.82 13.33
CA ASN A 15 22.90 7.67 14.76
C ASN A 15 21.66 7.45 15.64
N LEU A 16 21.75 6.44 16.51
CA LEU A 16 20.94 6.30 17.72
C LEU A 16 21.29 7.42 18.72
N MET A 17 20.35 8.32 18.99
CA MET A 17 20.37 9.17 20.19
C MET A 17 19.26 8.73 21.14
N THR A 18 19.67 8.17 22.29
CA THR A 18 18.84 7.83 23.44
C THR A 18 18.40 9.07 24.22
N PRO A 19 17.15 9.14 24.74
CA PRO A 19 16.72 10.21 25.62
C PRO A 19 17.09 9.94 27.08
N LEU A 20 17.82 10.88 27.68
CA LEU A 20 18.15 10.94 29.11
C LEU A 20 16.88 11.17 29.96
N GLN A 21 16.55 10.20 30.80
CA GLN A 21 15.59 10.36 31.90
C GLN A 21 16.21 11.20 33.03
N SER A 22 15.59 12.32 33.38
CA SER A 22 15.95 13.08 34.59
C SER A 22 14.98 12.74 35.73
N THR A 23 15.54 12.18 36.79
CA THR A 23 14.87 11.95 38.08
C THR A 23 15.03 13.19 38.96
N THR A 24 13.95 13.71 39.54
CA THR A 24 14.05 14.63 40.67
C THR A 24 13.12 14.21 41.81
N LYS A 25 13.76 14.11 42.98
CA LYS A 25 13.24 13.69 44.28
C LYS A 25 12.38 14.77 44.93
N ALA A 26 11.35 14.33 45.64
CA ALA A 26 10.59 15.09 46.63
C ALA A 26 11.45 15.53 47.85
N PRO A 27 10.92 16.45 48.68
CA PRO A 27 10.69 16.05 50.07
C PRO A 27 9.39 16.57 50.73
N HIS A 28 8.71 15.64 51.42
CA HIS A 28 8.13 15.74 52.77
C HIS A 28 7.76 17.11 53.40
N ARG A 29 6.49 17.32 53.82
CA ARG A 29 5.92 17.02 55.17
C ARG A 29 4.53 17.68 55.45
N ARG A 30 3.62 16.85 56.00
CA ARG A 30 2.66 17.01 57.14
C ARG A 30 1.35 17.84 57.08
N HIS A 31 0.27 17.07 57.31
CA HIS A 31 -0.90 17.23 58.23
C HIS A 31 -2.05 18.25 57.97
N ARG A 32 -3.21 17.68 57.54
CA ARG A 32 -4.63 17.71 58.05
C ARG A 32 -5.16 18.94 58.86
N PRO A 33 -6.50 19.12 59.01
CA PRO A 33 -7.64 19.01 58.06
C PRO A 33 -8.69 20.17 58.18
N ALA A 34 -9.64 20.23 57.21
CA ALA A 34 -11.06 20.71 57.14
C ALA A 34 -11.75 21.52 58.29
N PRO A 35 -13.01 22.02 58.14
CA PRO A 35 -13.77 22.61 57.02
C PRO A 35 -14.50 23.94 57.43
N SER A 36 -15.29 24.58 56.55
CA SER A 36 -16.69 25.00 56.82
C SER A 36 -17.23 26.16 55.94
N THR A 37 -18.47 25.94 55.48
CA THR A 37 -19.63 26.86 55.40
C THR A 37 -19.62 28.08 54.45
N ALA A 38 -20.49 27.99 53.44
CA ALA A 38 -21.33 29.07 52.88
C ALA A 38 -22.16 29.76 54.01
N PRO A 39 -22.80 30.96 53.87
CA PRO A 39 -23.70 31.29 52.75
C PRO A 39 -23.91 32.78 52.36
N SER A 40 -24.54 32.95 51.18
CA SER A 40 -25.66 33.87 50.83
C SER A 40 -25.59 35.40 51.02
N MET A 41 -25.62 36.12 49.86
CA MET A 41 -26.60 37.16 49.41
C MET A 41 -26.77 38.47 50.22
N PRO A 42 -27.44 39.55 49.70
CA PRO A 42 -27.83 39.92 48.33
C PRO A 42 -27.60 41.44 48.00
N SER A 43 -28.12 41.86 46.83
CA SER A 43 -28.70 43.20 46.53
C SER A 43 -27.79 44.25 45.87
N ILE A 44 -28.22 45.09 44.94
CA ILE A 44 -29.35 45.23 43.98
C ILE A 44 -28.98 46.50 43.15
N LEU A 45 -29.56 46.63 41.93
CA LEU A 45 -29.61 47.84 41.06
C LEU A 45 -28.30 48.20 40.32
N LEU A 46 -28.28 48.54 39.03
CA LEU A 46 -29.20 49.41 38.28
C LEU A 46 -29.05 49.15 36.75
N LEU A 47 -30.19 49.10 36.06
CA LEU A 47 -30.32 49.10 34.61
C LEU A 47 -29.77 50.41 33.99
N LEU A 48 -29.01 50.30 32.90
CA LEU A 48 -28.93 51.34 31.86
C LEU A 48 -28.81 50.64 30.50
N LEU A 49 -29.93 50.64 29.78
CA LEU A 49 -30.03 50.26 28.37
C LEU A 49 -29.27 51.29 27.52
N LEU A 50 -28.26 50.84 26.79
CA LEU A 50 -27.76 51.50 25.59
C LEU A 50 -27.98 50.52 24.42
N LEU A 51 -28.93 50.85 23.55
CA LEU A 51 -29.07 50.22 22.25
C LEU A 51 -27.85 50.59 21.40
N THR A 52 -26.86 49.72 21.35
CA THR A 52 -25.91 49.66 20.23
C THR A 52 -26.49 48.70 19.21
N ILE A 53 -26.85 49.24 18.04
CA ILE A 53 -27.04 48.44 16.82
C ILE A 53 -25.66 47.87 16.49
N THR A 54 -25.36 46.69 17.02
CA THR A 54 -24.29 45.86 16.48
C THR A 54 -24.80 45.36 15.15
N THR A 55 -24.27 45.92 14.06
CA THR A 55 -24.19 45.21 12.79
C THR A 55 -23.67 43.83 13.12
N ALA A 56 -24.51 42.81 12.96
CA ALA A 56 -24.09 41.43 13.08
C ALA A 56 -22.93 41.26 12.10
N THR A 57 -21.72 41.21 12.63
CA THR A 57 -20.63 40.53 11.95
C THR A 57 -21.18 39.15 11.64
N PRO A 58 -21.15 38.68 10.37
CA PRO A 58 -21.45 37.29 10.10
C PRO A 58 -20.58 36.45 11.06
N PRO A 59 -21.11 35.33 11.59
CA PRO A 59 -20.28 34.43 12.38
C PRO A 59 -19.02 34.11 11.56
N PRO A 60 -17.86 33.91 12.20
CA PRO A 60 -16.70 33.42 11.47
C PRO A 60 -17.14 32.16 10.73
N ASP A 61 -17.22 32.25 9.42
CA ASP A 61 -17.32 31.09 8.55
C ASP A 61 -15.96 30.42 8.66
N GLN A 62 -15.83 29.29 9.35
CA GLN A 62 -14.60 28.48 9.35
C GLN A 62 -14.78 27.16 10.11
N ASP A 63 -15.37 26.21 9.37
CA ASP A 63 -15.10 24.76 9.39
C ASP A 63 -14.11 24.29 10.48
N SER A 64 -14.62 23.77 11.60
CA SER A 64 -13.78 23.26 12.71
C SER A 64 -12.95 22.03 12.32
N ASN A 65 -13.11 21.54 11.10
CA ASN A 65 -12.43 20.38 10.58
C ASN A 65 -12.24 20.53 9.05
N PRO A 66 -11.23 21.27 8.55
CA PRO A 66 -11.04 21.47 7.11
C PRO A 66 -10.73 20.14 6.39
N CYS A 67 -10.93 20.11 5.07
CA CYS A 67 -10.51 18.98 4.26
C CYS A 67 -8.98 18.92 4.23
N LEU A 68 -8.40 17.79 4.63
CA LEU A 68 -6.95 17.63 4.71
C LEU A 68 -6.32 17.26 3.37
N LEU A 69 -7.08 16.62 2.49
CA LEU A 69 -6.58 16.07 1.22
C LEU A 69 -7.61 16.29 0.11
N TYR A 70 -7.14 16.78 -1.03
CA TYR A 70 -7.94 17.00 -2.22
C TYR A 70 -7.40 16.20 -3.40
N LEU A 71 -8.30 15.66 -4.23
CA LEU A 71 -7.98 15.27 -5.59
C LEU A 71 -8.27 16.43 -6.54
N ALA A 72 -7.31 16.79 -7.36
CA ALA A 72 -7.45 17.81 -8.39
C ALA A 72 -6.54 17.48 -9.58
N GLN A 73 -6.52 18.32 -10.61
CA GLN A 73 -5.59 18.15 -11.73
C GLN A 73 -4.15 18.32 -11.24
N SER A 74 -3.29 17.33 -11.54
CA SER A 74 -1.87 17.38 -11.19
C SER A 74 -1.20 18.61 -11.81
N THR A 75 -0.21 19.14 -11.10
CA THR A 75 0.67 20.20 -11.62
C THR A 75 1.69 19.65 -12.62
N ILE A 76 1.93 18.34 -12.63
CA ILE A 76 2.70 17.67 -13.69
C ILE A 76 1.85 17.63 -14.96
N PRO A 77 2.33 18.23 -16.07
CA PRO A 77 1.58 18.22 -17.32
C PRO A 77 1.24 16.80 -17.78
N HIS A 78 -0.05 16.56 -18.06
CA HIS A 78 -0.59 15.28 -18.55
C HIS A 78 -0.49 14.09 -17.57
N ALA A 79 -0.16 14.30 -16.30
CA ALA A 79 -0.18 13.23 -15.31
C ALA A 79 -1.60 12.86 -14.82
N GLY A 80 -2.61 13.66 -15.16
CA GLY A 80 -4.00 13.40 -14.81
C GLY A 80 -4.32 13.87 -13.39
N LEU A 81 -4.72 12.94 -12.52
CA LEU A 81 -5.03 13.20 -11.12
C LEU A 81 -3.77 13.52 -10.33
N GLY A 82 -3.86 14.46 -9.40
CA GLY A 82 -2.88 14.71 -8.34
C GLY A 82 -3.57 14.81 -6.98
N MET A 83 -2.82 14.52 -5.92
CA MET A 83 -3.29 14.67 -4.55
C MET A 83 -2.64 15.90 -3.91
N PHE A 84 -3.44 16.74 -3.26
CA PHE A 84 -2.99 18.02 -2.69
C PHE A 84 -3.28 18.10 -1.19
N ALA A 85 -2.35 18.70 -0.47
CA ALA A 85 -2.52 19.05 0.94
C ALA A 85 -3.56 20.18 1.09
N GLY A 86 -4.65 19.94 1.82
CA GLY A 86 -5.62 20.98 2.16
C GLY A 86 -5.24 21.80 3.40
N ALA A 87 -4.24 21.34 4.15
CA ALA A 87 -3.70 21.93 5.36
C ALA A 87 -2.17 21.72 5.40
N PRO A 88 -1.41 22.50 6.18
CA PRO A 88 0.03 22.27 6.29
C PRO A 88 0.33 21.02 7.14
N PHE A 89 1.42 20.32 6.81
CA PHE A 89 1.92 19.16 7.55
C PHE A 89 3.41 19.36 7.87
N PRO A 90 3.82 19.51 9.15
CA PRO A 90 5.22 19.53 9.51
C PRO A 90 5.87 18.17 9.24
N THR A 91 7.19 18.20 9.07
CA THR A 91 8.04 17.02 8.89
C THR A 91 7.73 15.94 9.93
N GLY A 92 7.55 14.71 9.47
CA GLY A 92 7.20 13.53 10.28
C GLY A 92 5.73 13.44 10.70
N GLN A 93 4.88 14.43 10.41
CA GLN A 93 3.45 14.33 10.69
C GLN A 93 2.79 13.35 9.71
N LEU A 94 1.84 12.55 10.22
CA LEU A 94 0.91 11.79 9.40
C LEU A 94 0.16 12.71 8.42
N ILE A 95 0.22 12.38 7.14
CA ILE A 95 -0.56 12.99 6.07
C ILE A 95 -1.93 12.29 6.01
N GLY A 96 -3.00 13.08 5.97
CA GLY A 96 -4.35 12.54 6.11
C GLY A 96 -4.67 12.17 7.56
N ARG A 97 -5.73 11.36 7.76
CA ARG A 97 -6.22 11.02 9.11
C ARG A 97 -5.78 9.64 9.58
N ILE A 98 -5.63 8.71 8.65
CA ILE A 98 -5.36 7.29 8.89
C ILE A 98 -4.89 6.67 7.57
N GLY A 99 -4.18 5.54 7.64
CA GLY A 99 -3.66 4.88 6.45
C GLY A 99 -4.71 4.11 5.66
N ASP A 100 -4.39 3.85 4.40
CA ASP A 100 -5.27 3.18 3.45
C ASP A 100 -5.23 1.64 3.58
N ALA A 101 -6.17 0.96 2.92
CA ALA A 101 -6.23 -0.49 2.82
C ALA A 101 -5.35 -1.00 1.67
N ALA A 102 -4.76 -2.18 1.85
CA ALA A 102 -3.93 -2.86 0.87
C ALA A 102 -4.56 -4.21 0.48
N PHE A 103 -4.49 -4.55 -0.81
CA PHE A 103 -5.14 -5.73 -1.39
C PHE A 103 -4.10 -6.60 -2.08
N PRO A 104 -3.82 -7.81 -1.56
CA PRO A 104 -2.97 -8.76 -2.27
C PRO A 104 -3.74 -9.34 -3.46
N THR A 105 -3.11 -9.31 -4.62
CA THR A 105 -3.45 -10.18 -5.76
C THR A 105 -2.36 -11.23 -5.84
N VAL A 106 -2.75 -12.51 -5.85
CA VAL A 106 -1.83 -13.63 -5.67
C VAL A 106 -1.81 -14.52 -6.90
N ASP A 107 -0.61 -14.92 -7.34
CA ASP A 107 -0.36 -15.83 -8.46
C ASP A 107 -1.14 -15.47 -9.73
N GLN A 108 -1.27 -14.16 -10.00
CA GLN A 108 -2.18 -13.63 -11.01
C GLN A 108 -1.82 -14.09 -12.42
N ASP A 109 -0.52 -14.09 -12.75
CA ASP A 109 -0.02 -14.57 -14.04
C ASP A 109 -0.25 -16.08 -14.19
N TRP A 110 -0.04 -16.86 -13.13
CA TRP A 110 -0.30 -18.30 -13.15
C TRP A 110 -1.80 -18.59 -13.34
N HIS A 111 -2.66 -17.87 -12.61
CA HIS A 111 -4.10 -17.99 -12.70
C HIS A 111 -4.68 -17.51 -14.04
N ASN A 112 -3.91 -16.82 -14.89
CA ASN A 112 -4.31 -16.43 -16.24
C ASN A 112 -3.54 -17.15 -17.35
N SER A 113 -2.59 -18.02 -16.98
CA SER A 113 -1.81 -18.83 -17.93
C SER A 113 -2.58 -20.07 -18.39
N PRO A 114 -2.72 -20.30 -19.70
CA PRO A 114 -3.34 -21.51 -20.24
C PRO A 114 -2.39 -22.72 -20.15
N PRO A 115 -2.89 -23.96 -20.34
CA PRO A 115 -2.04 -25.15 -20.40
C PRO A 115 -0.94 -25.12 -21.49
N THR A 116 -1.09 -24.25 -22.48
CA THR A 116 -0.22 -24.13 -23.66
C THR A 116 0.94 -23.16 -23.47
N GLY A 117 0.97 -22.34 -22.43
CA GLY A 117 2.00 -21.32 -22.25
C GLY A 117 1.82 -20.48 -20.98
N TYR A 118 2.84 -19.68 -20.68
CA TYR A 118 2.78 -18.68 -19.62
C TYR A 118 2.20 -17.39 -20.19
N HIS A 119 1.29 -16.77 -19.47
CA HIS A 119 0.79 -15.42 -19.73
C HIS A 119 1.29 -14.48 -18.65
N SER A 120 1.67 -13.27 -19.04
CA SER A 120 2.18 -12.23 -18.15
C SER A 120 1.39 -10.94 -18.31
N LYS A 121 0.93 -10.35 -17.20
CA LYS A 121 0.36 -9.00 -17.21
C LYS A 121 1.37 -7.95 -17.67
N ASN A 122 2.66 -8.18 -17.42
CA ASN A 122 3.72 -7.26 -17.83
C ASN A 122 4.00 -7.33 -19.33
N GLU A 123 3.68 -8.46 -19.98
CA GLU A 123 3.78 -8.62 -21.44
C GLU A 123 2.47 -8.25 -22.16
N GLY A 124 1.40 -7.96 -21.41
CA GLY A 124 0.09 -7.60 -21.95
C GLY A 124 -0.70 -8.79 -22.50
N ASP A 125 -0.35 -10.03 -22.10
CA ASP A 125 -1.03 -11.25 -22.58
C ASP A 125 -2.48 -11.35 -22.11
N TYR A 126 -2.81 -10.66 -21.01
CA TYR A 126 -4.16 -10.44 -20.52
C TYR A 126 -4.26 -9.04 -19.91
N HIS A 127 -5.48 -8.49 -19.92
CA HIS A 127 -5.74 -7.13 -19.50
C HIS A 127 -5.87 -7.03 -17.97
N TRP A 128 -4.86 -6.46 -17.31
CA TRP A 128 -4.84 -6.23 -15.86
C TRP A 128 -4.29 -4.83 -15.50
N PRO A 129 -5.09 -3.76 -15.68
CA PRO A 129 -4.61 -2.38 -15.51
C PRO A 129 -4.16 -2.04 -14.09
N LEU A 130 -4.56 -2.82 -13.08
CA LEU A 130 -4.08 -2.66 -11.70
C LEU A 130 -2.55 -2.78 -11.58
N THR A 131 -1.86 -3.38 -12.54
CA THR A 131 -0.38 -3.38 -12.61
C THR A 131 0.24 -1.98 -12.67
N ASN A 132 -0.54 -0.94 -12.98
CA ASN A 132 -0.13 0.46 -12.95
C ASN A 132 -0.37 1.15 -11.59
N TYR A 133 -0.97 0.43 -10.63
CA TYR A 133 -1.34 0.88 -9.30
C TYR A 133 -0.86 -0.10 -8.21
N ASP A 134 -0.09 -1.11 -8.60
CA ASP A 134 0.43 -2.16 -7.73
C ASP A 134 1.81 -1.76 -7.18
N TRP A 135 2.01 -2.11 -5.91
CA TRP A 135 3.25 -1.96 -5.16
C TRP A 135 3.98 -3.29 -5.06
N HIS A 136 5.30 -3.19 -4.85
CA HIS A 136 6.11 -4.36 -4.52
C HIS A 136 5.70 -4.88 -3.14
N PRO A 137 5.40 -6.19 -2.99
CA PRO A 137 4.79 -6.71 -1.76
C PRO A 137 5.67 -6.55 -0.52
N ARG A 138 7.01 -6.57 -0.69
CA ARG A 138 7.97 -6.36 0.40
C ARG A 138 7.88 -4.96 1.03
N ASP A 139 7.58 -3.95 0.22
CA ASP A 139 7.48 -2.56 0.71
C ASP A 139 6.20 -2.37 1.53
N ILE A 140 5.19 -3.22 1.29
CA ILE A 140 3.93 -3.22 2.03
C ILE A 140 3.96 -4.18 3.24
N GLY A 141 4.81 -5.20 3.21
CA GLY A 141 4.91 -6.25 4.23
C GLY A 141 4.07 -7.50 3.93
N MET A 142 3.77 -7.75 2.65
CA MET A 142 2.83 -8.77 2.18
C MET A 142 3.50 -9.86 1.33
N GLU A 143 4.84 -9.91 1.29
CA GLU A 143 5.62 -10.82 0.43
C GLU A 143 5.45 -12.30 0.77
N ASN A 144 4.93 -12.62 1.96
CA ASN A 144 4.74 -13.99 2.42
C ASN A 144 3.29 -14.50 2.27
N GLU A 145 2.41 -13.75 1.61
CA GLU A 145 1.01 -14.18 1.40
C GLU A 145 0.91 -15.35 0.39
N ALA A 146 1.69 -15.34 -0.69
CA ALA A 146 1.71 -16.37 -1.74
C ALA A 146 3.12 -16.48 -2.38
N GLU A 147 3.28 -17.33 -3.41
CA GLU A 147 4.52 -17.43 -4.18
C GLU A 147 4.76 -16.17 -5.03
N ASP A 148 3.73 -15.68 -5.73
CA ASP A 148 3.74 -14.40 -6.41
C ASP A 148 2.66 -13.47 -5.84
N VAL A 149 3.05 -12.26 -5.47
CA VAL A 149 2.16 -11.26 -4.84
C VAL A 149 2.37 -9.90 -5.50
N SER A 150 1.27 -9.26 -5.87
CA SER A 150 1.22 -7.84 -6.19
C SER A 150 0.21 -7.15 -5.29
N VAL A 151 0.48 -5.90 -4.88
CA VAL A 151 -0.34 -5.25 -3.87
C VAL A 151 -0.95 -3.96 -4.38
N THR A 152 -2.26 -3.93 -4.58
CA THR A 152 -2.97 -2.68 -4.87
C THR A 152 -3.27 -1.96 -3.56
N VAL A 153 -2.94 -0.67 -3.45
CA VAL A 153 -3.27 0.15 -2.27
C VAL A 153 -4.19 1.29 -2.71
N THR A 154 -5.32 1.46 -2.02
CA THR A 154 -6.25 2.55 -2.31
C THR A 154 -5.74 3.90 -1.82
N GLY A 155 -6.37 4.98 -2.25
CA GLY A 155 -6.16 6.32 -1.71
C GLY A 155 -4.78 6.89 -1.98
N PHE A 156 -4.05 7.17 -0.91
CA PHE A 156 -2.70 7.70 -0.96
C PHE A 156 -1.75 6.76 -1.70
N GLY A 157 -2.02 5.45 -1.68
CA GLY A 157 -1.19 4.48 -2.39
C GLY A 157 -1.36 4.48 -3.91
N ALA A 158 -2.39 5.13 -4.47
CA ALA A 158 -2.69 5.04 -5.90
C ALA A 158 -2.91 6.39 -6.60
N ALA A 159 -3.13 7.48 -5.87
CA ALA A 159 -3.51 8.78 -6.44
C ALA A 159 -2.41 9.86 -6.50
N PRO A 160 -1.46 9.97 -5.54
CA PRO A 160 -0.32 10.90 -5.66
C PRO A 160 0.62 10.48 -6.79
N ASN A 161 1.19 11.45 -7.49
CA ASN A 161 2.18 11.21 -8.55
C ASN A 161 3.60 11.04 -8.00
N CYS A 162 4.53 10.60 -8.84
CA CYS A 162 5.95 10.62 -8.54
C CYS A 162 6.66 11.75 -9.29
N HIS A 163 7.45 12.53 -8.56
CA HIS A 163 8.35 13.53 -9.10
C HIS A 163 9.66 13.54 -8.30
N PHE A 164 10.72 12.93 -8.82
CA PHE A 164 11.97 12.64 -8.08
C PHE A 164 12.67 13.85 -7.46
N ARG A 165 12.35 15.08 -7.88
CA ARG A 165 12.88 16.31 -7.27
C ARG A 165 11.96 16.95 -6.23
N LEU A 166 10.69 16.54 -6.18
CA LEU A 166 9.64 17.10 -5.33
C LEU A 166 9.07 16.10 -4.32
N LEU A 167 9.70 14.92 -4.17
CA LEU A 167 9.31 13.93 -3.17
C LEU A 167 9.18 14.59 -1.80
N ASN A 168 7.96 14.59 -1.27
CA ASN A 168 7.60 15.26 -0.02
C ASN A 168 6.76 14.37 0.91
N ALA A 169 6.38 13.18 0.45
CA ALA A 169 5.63 12.20 1.22
C ALA A 169 6.43 10.89 1.31
N GLU A 170 6.46 10.30 2.51
CA GLU A 170 7.09 9.02 2.82
C GLU A 170 5.99 8.01 3.18
N GLU A 171 5.89 6.93 2.40
CA GLU A 171 4.91 5.87 2.60
C GLU A 171 5.49 4.72 3.43
N HIS A 172 4.64 4.14 4.28
CA HIS A 172 5.00 3.05 5.18
C HIS A 172 4.33 1.73 4.78
N GLY A 173 4.70 0.64 5.45
CA GLY A 173 4.04 -0.66 5.28
C GLY A 173 2.60 -0.69 5.79
N ALA A 174 1.84 -1.68 5.36
CA ALA A 174 0.52 -1.97 5.92
C ALA A 174 0.66 -2.81 7.21
N VAL A 175 -0.37 -2.76 8.05
CA VAL A 175 -0.47 -3.52 9.30
C VAL A 175 -1.50 -4.63 9.12
N TYR A 176 -1.12 -5.85 9.52
CA TYR A 176 -2.05 -6.96 9.59
C TYR A 176 -2.99 -6.80 10.81
N ASP A 177 -4.29 -6.73 10.56
CA ASP A 177 -5.35 -6.67 11.56
C ASP A 177 -6.60 -7.37 11.01
N GLY A 178 -7.11 -8.36 11.73
CA GLY A 178 -8.34 -9.09 11.35
C GLY A 178 -9.63 -8.26 11.45
N ALA A 179 -9.55 -6.99 11.86
CA ALA A 179 -10.69 -6.08 12.00
C ALA A 179 -11.79 -6.62 12.94
N GLY A 180 -11.40 -7.40 13.95
CA GLY A 180 -12.32 -8.07 14.86
C GLY A 180 -13.08 -9.26 14.25
N LEU A 181 -12.68 -9.73 13.07
CA LEU A 181 -13.19 -10.96 12.46
C LEU A 181 -12.29 -12.12 12.85
N ASP A 182 -12.87 -13.07 13.56
CA ASP A 182 -12.20 -14.32 13.93
C ASP A 182 -12.57 -15.42 12.94
N ARG A 183 -11.58 -16.13 12.37
CA ARG A 183 -11.81 -17.20 11.38
C ARG A 183 -12.62 -18.39 11.88
N TYR A 184 -12.74 -18.58 13.18
CA TYR A 184 -13.50 -19.67 13.80
C TYR A 184 -14.90 -19.25 14.22
N GLU A 185 -15.15 -17.95 14.38
CA GLU A 185 -16.42 -17.44 14.91
C GLU A 185 -17.16 -16.52 13.94
N SER A 186 -16.48 -15.94 12.96
CA SER A 186 -17.03 -14.91 12.08
C SER A 186 -17.24 -15.39 10.65
N PRO A 187 -18.49 -15.41 10.14
CA PRO A 187 -18.78 -15.72 8.74
C PRO A 187 -18.17 -14.72 7.74
N GLY A 188 -17.83 -13.50 8.18
CA GLY A 188 -17.11 -12.52 7.37
C GLY A 188 -15.59 -12.71 7.33
N ALA A 189 -15.02 -13.64 8.09
CA ALA A 189 -13.58 -13.87 8.09
C ALA A 189 -13.07 -14.25 6.70
N GLY A 190 -11.96 -13.62 6.30
CA GLY A 190 -11.41 -13.75 4.95
C GLY A 190 -12.19 -13.04 3.85
N ALA A 191 -13.36 -12.44 4.12
CA ALA A 191 -14.13 -11.66 3.15
C ALA A 191 -13.63 -10.20 3.03
N SER A 192 -12.84 -9.73 3.97
CA SER A 192 -12.15 -8.44 3.89
C SER A 192 -10.64 -8.64 3.86
N THR A 193 -9.92 -7.65 3.33
CA THR A 193 -8.46 -7.62 3.49
C THR A 193 -8.10 -7.54 4.97
N PRO A 194 -7.10 -8.27 5.46
CA PRO A 194 -6.56 -8.06 6.79
C PRO A 194 -5.46 -7.00 6.81
N TRP A 195 -5.15 -6.36 5.67
CA TRP A 195 -4.03 -5.41 5.54
C TRP A 195 -4.53 -3.98 5.48
N PHE A 196 -4.30 -3.23 6.56
CA PHE A 196 -4.83 -1.89 6.78
C PHE A 196 -3.76 -0.90 7.19
N ASN A 197 -4.14 0.37 7.28
CA ASN A 197 -3.33 1.42 7.87
C ASN A 197 -1.94 1.56 7.22
N ARG A 198 -1.89 1.47 5.88
CA ARG A 198 -0.72 1.95 5.13
C ARG A 198 -0.65 3.47 5.26
N THR A 199 0.13 3.94 6.23
CA THR A 199 0.24 5.36 6.56
C THR A 199 1.26 6.07 5.69
N THR A 200 1.11 7.39 5.60
CA THR A 200 2.09 8.27 4.94
C THR A 200 2.46 9.41 5.88
N THR A 201 3.74 9.75 5.98
CA THR A 201 4.21 10.92 6.73
C THR A 201 4.84 11.96 5.82
N ALA A 202 4.82 13.22 6.26
CA ALA A 202 5.50 14.30 5.55
C ALA A 202 7.02 14.14 5.67
N ALA A 203 7.72 14.03 4.53
CA ALA A 203 9.18 13.92 4.50
C ALA A 203 9.85 15.26 4.86
N TRP A 204 9.15 16.36 4.62
CA TRP A 204 9.55 17.75 4.92
C TRP A 204 8.32 18.55 5.37
N ASP A 205 8.49 19.81 5.73
CA ASP A 205 7.36 20.70 5.98
C ASP A 205 6.61 20.94 4.67
N ILE A 206 5.32 20.57 4.63
CA ILE A 206 4.42 20.71 3.49
C ILE A 206 3.47 21.86 3.78
N GLU A 207 3.40 22.83 2.87
CA GLU A 207 2.45 23.94 2.96
C GLU A 207 1.05 23.50 2.50
N ALA A 208 0.02 24.19 3.00
CA ALA A 208 -1.31 23.99 2.47
C ALA A 208 -1.33 24.38 0.99
N GLY A 209 -1.90 23.51 0.15
CA GLY A 209 -1.96 23.70 -1.28
C GLY A 209 -0.89 22.95 -2.08
N SER A 210 0.14 22.42 -1.45
CA SER A 210 1.18 21.64 -2.13
C SER A 210 0.63 20.34 -2.71
N GLU A 211 1.01 20.01 -3.94
CA GLU A 211 0.86 18.65 -4.46
C GLU A 211 1.77 17.70 -3.69
N LEU A 212 1.27 16.49 -3.46
CA LEU A 212 1.95 15.43 -2.73
C LEU A 212 2.59 14.47 -3.74
N PHE A 213 3.87 14.18 -3.53
CA PHE A 213 4.66 13.32 -4.39
C PHE A 213 5.32 12.20 -3.59
N VAL A 214 5.17 10.98 -4.09
CA VAL A 214 5.73 9.76 -3.51
C VAL A 214 6.77 9.14 -4.44
N ASP A 215 7.62 8.28 -3.91
CA ASP A 215 8.66 7.60 -4.68
C ASP A 215 8.16 6.26 -5.23
N TYR A 216 8.00 6.17 -6.56
CA TYR A 216 7.64 4.91 -7.23
C TYR A 216 8.85 3.98 -7.46
N GLY A 217 10.06 4.45 -7.16
CA GLY A 217 11.31 3.78 -7.51
C GLY A 217 11.75 4.06 -8.96
N PRO A 218 13.04 4.34 -9.23
CA PRO A 218 13.53 4.60 -10.59
C PRO A 218 13.23 3.49 -11.60
N ASN A 219 13.22 2.23 -11.14
CA ASN A 219 13.00 1.07 -11.98
C ASN A 219 11.62 1.11 -12.66
N TRP A 220 10.59 1.62 -12.00
CA TRP A 220 9.24 1.79 -12.55
C TRP A 220 9.25 2.54 -13.89
N PHE A 221 10.04 3.61 -13.98
CA PHE A 221 10.15 4.45 -15.18
C PHE A 221 11.22 3.97 -16.17
N LEU A 222 12.13 3.10 -15.75
CA LEU A 222 13.22 2.60 -16.59
C LEU A 222 12.84 1.33 -17.35
N THR A 223 11.99 0.47 -16.75
CA THR A 223 11.56 -0.80 -17.36
C THR A 223 10.36 -0.66 -18.29
N ARG A 224 9.78 0.54 -18.39
CA ARG A 224 8.56 0.84 -19.16
C ARG A 224 8.78 1.86 -20.29
N PRO A 225 9.76 1.65 -21.19
CA PRO A 225 10.02 2.59 -22.28
C PRO A 225 8.83 2.61 -23.25
N GLY A 226 8.34 3.81 -23.59
CA GLY A 226 7.24 4.00 -24.54
C GLY A 226 5.85 4.12 -23.92
N ILE A 227 5.69 3.76 -22.63
CA ILE A 227 4.46 4.02 -21.87
C ILE A 227 4.46 5.46 -21.35
N PHE A 228 5.57 5.86 -20.72
CA PHE A 228 5.77 7.22 -20.24
C PHE A 228 6.69 8.00 -21.17
N SER A 229 6.58 9.33 -21.12
CA SER A 229 7.65 10.20 -21.60
C SER A 229 8.94 9.94 -20.79
N LEU A 230 10.08 10.47 -21.23
CA LEU A 230 11.36 10.30 -20.51
C LEU A 230 11.34 11.05 -19.16
N VAL A 231 10.73 10.46 -18.13
CA VAL A 231 10.57 11.04 -16.79
C VAL A 231 11.94 11.32 -16.17
N PRO A 232 12.28 12.54 -15.78
CA PRO A 232 13.55 12.83 -15.12
C PRO A 232 13.74 12.05 -13.81
N LEU A 233 14.92 11.44 -13.62
CA LEU A 233 15.37 10.93 -12.32
C LEU A 233 16.17 12.02 -11.57
N ALA A 234 16.46 11.79 -10.28
CA ALA A 234 17.18 12.75 -9.44
C ALA A 234 18.49 13.28 -10.08
N GLU A 235 19.33 12.38 -10.62
CA GLU A 235 20.58 12.76 -11.30
C GLU A 235 20.38 13.61 -12.56
N ASN A 236 19.23 13.50 -13.23
CA ASN A 236 18.95 14.28 -14.44
C ASN A 236 18.67 15.74 -14.09
N TYR A 237 18.07 16.02 -12.92
CA TYR A 237 17.90 17.40 -12.43
C TYR A 237 19.24 18.05 -12.08
N GLU A 238 20.21 17.30 -11.55
CA GLU A 238 21.55 17.83 -11.28
C GLU A 238 22.25 18.26 -12.56
N ARG A 239 22.17 17.42 -13.61
CA ARG A 239 22.71 17.72 -14.94
C ARG A 239 21.97 18.88 -15.61
N ALA A 240 20.65 18.95 -15.46
CA ALA A 240 19.84 20.06 -15.96
C ALA A 240 20.19 21.39 -15.27
N GLN A 241 20.41 21.38 -13.95
CA GLN A 241 20.88 22.55 -13.23
C GLN A 241 22.29 22.98 -13.69
N ALA A 242 23.18 22.02 -13.97
CA ALA A 242 24.49 22.32 -14.53
C ALA A 242 24.38 22.96 -15.93
N PHE A 243 23.46 22.47 -16.78
CA PHE A 243 23.17 23.08 -18.06
C PHE A 243 22.65 24.51 -17.92
N LEU A 244 21.73 24.78 -16.99
CA LEU A 244 21.20 26.12 -16.76
C LEU A 244 22.31 27.12 -16.38
N ARG A 245 23.31 26.71 -15.61
CA ARG A 245 24.47 27.57 -15.30
C ARG A 245 25.25 27.98 -16.56
N GLU A 246 25.47 27.05 -17.49
CA GLU A 246 26.13 27.36 -18.77
C GLU A 246 25.23 28.18 -19.69
N TYR A 247 23.91 27.92 -19.70
CA TYR A 247 22.95 28.75 -20.42
C TYR A 247 22.92 30.19 -19.89
N GLY A 248 22.89 30.39 -18.58
CA GLY A 248 23.01 31.70 -17.95
C GLY A 248 24.29 32.42 -18.37
N ARG A 249 25.43 31.72 -18.36
CA ARG A 249 26.70 32.26 -18.86
C ARG A 249 26.64 32.65 -20.34
N LEU A 250 25.96 31.88 -21.18
CA LEU A 250 25.76 32.23 -22.59
C LEU A 250 24.98 33.55 -22.72
N LEU A 251 24.01 33.78 -21.84
CA LEU A 251 23.19 34.99 -21.87
C LEU A 251 23.97 36.25 -21.44
N VAL A 252 24.82 36.19 -20.41
CA VAL A 252 25.45 37.42 -19.84
C VAL A 252 26.98 37.46 -19.94
N GLY A 253 27.62 36.38 -20.43
CA GLY A 253 29.07 36.27 -20.58
C GLY A 253 29.84 36.04 -19.27
N THR A 254 29.15 35.98 -18.13
CA THR A 254 29.74 35.77 -16.79
C THR A 254 29.02 34.63 -16.07
N TYR A 255 29.61 34.15 -14.97
CA TYR A 255 28.98 33.18 -14.08
C TYR A 255 28.26 33.83 -12.89
N ASN A 256 28.19 35.17 -12.85
CA ASN A 256 27.55 35.88 -11.76
C ASN A 256 26.04 35.97 -12.02
N PRO A 257 25.17 35.30 -11.24
CA PRO A 257 23.73 35.36 -11.48
C PRO A 257 23.16 36.78 -11.37
N ASP A 258 23.76 37.66 -10.57
CA ASP A 258 23.34 39.07 -10.47
C ASP A 258 23.52 39.86 -11.78
N ASP A 259 24.26 39.31 -12.75
CA ASP A 259 24.41 39.90 -14.08
C ASP A 259 23.24 39.59 -15.02
N LEU A 260 22.28 38.71 -14.65
CA LEU A 260 21.07 38.38 -15.41
C LEU A 260 20.01 39.49 -15.35
N VAL A 261 20.43 40.71 -15.67
CA VAL A 261 19.57 41.89 -15.80
C VAL A 261 19.46 42.31 -17.27
N PRO A 262 18.33 42.89 -17.70
CA PRO A 262 18.08 43.22 -19.11
C PRO A 262 19.23 43.97 -19.81
N GLU A 263 19.95 44.83 -19.09
CA GLU A 263 21.01 45.67 -19.63
C GLU A 263 22.32 44.92 -19.96
N LYS A 264 22.50 43.72 -19.40
CA LYS A 264 23.70 42.88 -19.57
C LYS A 264 23.45 41.65 -20.45
N MET A 265 22.21 41.43 -20.89
CA MET A 265 21.87 40.32 -21.76
C MET A 265 22.51 40.50 -23.15
N SER A 266 23.19 39.45 -23.62
CA SER A 266 23.85 39.38 -24.92
C SER A 266 22.87 39.12 -26.07
N LEU A 267 21.66 38.67 -25.76
CA LEU A 267 20.57 38.37 -26.69
C LEU A 267 19.34 39.21 -26.35
N SER A 268 18.53 39.59 -27.36
CA SER A 268 17.23 40.21 -27.08
C SER A 268 16.29 39.22 -26.40
N ASP A 269 15.30 39.72 -25.67
CA ASP A 269 14.31 38.89 -24.97
C ASP A 269 13.56 37.94 -25.91
N GLU A 270 13.27 38.36 -27.16
CA GLU A 270 12.72 37.47 -28.20
C GLU A 270 13.71 36.37 -28.58
N ALA A 271 14.97 36.71 -28.84
CA ALA A 271 15.99 35.73 -29.21
C ALA A 271 16.27 34.72 -28.08
N GLN A 272 16.16 35.14 -26.82
CA GLN A 272 16.27 34.26 -25.66
C GLN A 272 15.11 33.26 -25.60
N ARG A 273 13.87 33.74 -25.76
CA ARG A 273 12.68 32.88 -25.84
C ARG A 273 12.76 31.90 -27.01
N ASP A 274 13.10 32.38 -28.20
CA ASP A 274 13.22 31.53 -29.39
C ASP A 274 14.28 30.43 -29.19
N LEU A 275 15.42 30.78 -28.58
CA LEU A 275 16.45 29.82 -28.24
C LEU A 275 15.97 28.79 -27.20
N TRP A 276 15.26 29.25 -26.17
CA TRP A 276 14.70 28.35 -25.15
C TRP A 276 13.67 27.39 -25.75
N GLU A 277 12.81 27.88 -26.63
CA GLU A 277 11.85 27.05 -27.37
C GLU A 277 12.58 26.01 -28.23
N ILE A 278 13.66 26.37 -28.93
CA ILE A 278 14.49 25.42 -29.67
C ILE A 278 15.04 24.33 -28.74
N ILE A 279 15.53 24.71 -27.56
CA ILE A 279 16.03 23.75 -26.55
C ILE A 279 14.90 22.82 -26.10
N LYS A 280 13.72 23.35 -25.73
CA LYS A 280 12.59 22.55 -25.21
C LYS A 280 11.86 21.74 -26.28
N THR A 281 11.96 22.12 -27.55
CA THR A 281 11.29 21.41 -28.67
C THR A 281 12.23 20.57 -29.52
N PHE A 282 13.52 20.49 -29.15
CA PHE A 282 14.50 19.72 -29.91
C PHE A 282 14.05 18.24 -30.09
N PRO A 283 14.15 17.66 -31.29
CA PRO A 283 13.46 16.41 -31.65
C PRO A 283 13.98 15.17 -30.93
N TYR A 284 15.13 15.26 -30.24
CA TYR A 284 15.70 14.18 -29.45
C TYR A 284 15.43 14.45 -27.96
N PRO A 285 14.39 13.84 -27.36
CA PRO A 285 14.15 13.97 -25.93
C PRO A 285 15.24 13.26 -25.12
N THR A 286 15.64 13.88 -24.02
CA THR A 286 16.49 13.26 -22.98
C THR A 286 15.86 13.54 -21.62
N ARG A 287 16.17 12.73 -20.60
CA ARG A 287 15.65 12.96 -19.24
C ARG A 287 16.15 14.30 -18.69
N GLU A 288 17.39 14.70 -19.00
CA GLU A 288 17.93 16.01 -18.63
C GLU A 288 17.14 17.17 -19.26
N ARG A 289 16.72 17.03 -20.53
CA ARG A 289 15.92 18.06 -21.22
C ARG A 289 14.50 18.15 -20.65
N GLN A 290 13.94 17.03 -20.21
CA GLN A 290 12.65 16.99 -19.53
C GLN A 290 12.73 17.58 -18.12
N ALA A 291 13.89 17.49 -17.47
CA ALA A 291 14.15 18.10 -16.16
C ALA A 291 14.32 19.64 -16.19
N LEU A 292 14.48 20.23 -17.38
CA LEU A 292 14.59 21.69 -17.53
C LEU A 292 13.22 22.35 -17.34
N PRO A 293 13.17 23.56 -16.74
CA PRO A 293 11.94 24.32 -16.58
C PRO A 293 11.13 24.46 -17.87
N TYR A 294 9.81 24.48 -17.76
CA TYR A 294 8.94 24.53 -18.93
C TYR A 294 9.10 25.85 -19.70
N SER A 295 9.10 26.98 -18.99
CA SER A 295 9.16 28.32 -19.59
C SER A 295 10.56 28.96 -19.49
N HIS A 296 10.88 29.85 -20.43
CA HIS A 296 12.12 30.64 -20.37
C HIS A 296 12.19 31.50 -19.09
N LYS A 297 11.04 32.03 -18.65
CA LYS A 297 10.95 32.81 -17.41
C LYS A 297 11.38 31.98 -16.20
N ASP A 298 10.92 30.74 -16.12
CA ASP A 298 11.28 29.82 -15.04
C ASP A 298 12.72 29.34 -15.16
N ALA A 299 13.25 29.21 -16.38
CA ALA A 299 14.68 28.96 -16.60
C ALA A 299 15.55 30.07 -16.00
N LEU A 300 15.22 31.35 -16.25
CA LEU A 300 15.94 32.48 -15.65
C LEU A 300 15.88 32.45 -14.12
N ARG A 301 14.72 32.17 -13.55
CA ARG A 301 14.54 32.04 -12.10
C ARG A 301 15.38 30.89 -11.52
N ALA A 302 15.38 29.74 -12.19
CA ALA A 302 16.15 28.57 -11.79
C ALA A 302 17.67 28.76 -11.96
N ILE A 303 18.13 29.70 -12.80
CA ILE A 303 19.55 30.10 -12.85
C ILE A 303 19.94 30.90 -11.61
N HIS A 304 19.07 31.82 -11.15
CA HIS A 304 19.32 32.60 -9.93
C HIS A 304 19.27 31.74 -8.66
N GLY A 305 18.33 30.79 -8.61
CA GLY A 305 18.20 29.82 -7.53
C GLY A 305 18.54 28.42 -8.00
N ASP A 306 17.53 27.54 -7.96
CA ASP A 306 17.60 26.20 -8.52
C ASP A 306 16.26 25.78 -9.14
N ILE A 307 16.28 24.70 -9.90
CA ILE A 307 15.09 24.10 -10.51
C ILE A 307 14.08 23.68 -9.44
N GLN A 308 14.54 23.10 -8.32
CA GLN A 308 13.64 22.57 -7.29
C GLN A 308 12.73 23.66 -6.72
N THR A 309 13.27 24.84 -6.41
CA THR A 309 12.54 25.97 -5.86
C THR A 309 11.42 26.40 -6.82
N VAL A 310 11.74 26.50 -8.11
CA VAL A 310 10.76 26.88 -9.13
C VAL A 310 9.68 25.82 -9.32
N GLU A 311 10.07 24.54 -9.32
CA GLU A 311 9.14 23.41 -9.43
C GLU A 311 8.22 23.31 -8.19
N VAL A 312 8.75 23.53 -6.98
CA VAL A 312 7.94 23.60 -5.75
C VAL A 312 6.86 24.67 -5.89
N GLU A 313 7.24 25.90 -6.25
CA GLU A 313 6.27 26.99 -6.41
C GLU A 313 5.20 26.68 -7.48
N ASN A 314 5.58 26.04 -8.58
CA ASN A 314 4.65 25.65 -9.65
C ASN A 314 3.72 24.49 -9.25
N SER A 315 4.14 23.69 -8.26
CA SER A 315 3.38 22.55 -7.73
C SER A 315 2.33 22.89 -6.67
N VAL A 316 2.27 24.16 -6.24
CA VAL A 316 1.31 24.62 -5.24
C VAL A 316 0.04 25.19 -5.92
N ARG A 317 -1.11 24.91 -5.33
CA ARG A 317 -2.41 25.51 -5.64
C ARG A 317 -2.96 26.21 -4.41
N SER A 318 -3.72 27.29 -4.57
CA SER A 318 -4.37 27.88 -3.39
C SER A 318 -5.42 26.92 -2.82
N VAL A 319 -5.66 26.98 -1.51
CA VAL A 319 -6.69 26.16 -0.86
C VAL A 319 -8.08 26.54 -1.40
N GLU A 320 -8.30 27.81 -1.77
CA GLU A 320 -9.52 28.26 -2.43
C GLU A 320 -9.71 27.59 -3.79
N TYR A 321 -8.65 27.47 -4.59
CA TYR A 321 -8.69 26.76 -5.86
C TYR A 321 -9.06 25.28 -5.64
N LEU A 322 -8.45 24.62 -4.66
CA LEU A 322 -8.74 23.22 -4.33
C LEU A 322 -10.17 23.01 -3.84
N LYS A 323 -10.75 23.97 -3.11
CA LYS A 323 -12.17 23.94 -2.70
C LYS A 323 -13.13 24.07 -3.89
N GLU A 324 -12.76 24.85 -4.90
CA GLU A 324 -13.61 25.12 -6.06
C GLU A 324 -13.46 24.06 -7.17
N HIS A 325 -12.25 23.52 -7.37
CA HIS A 325 -11.92 22.64 -8.50
C HIS A 325 -11.50 21.23 -8.09
N GLY A 326 -11.20 21.02 -6.80
CA GLY A 326 -10.83 19.73 -6.26
C GLY A 326 -11.98 19.02 -5.58
N LYS A 327 -11.82 17.72 -5.35
CA LYS A 327 -12.74 16.88 -4.59
C LYS A 327 -12.08 16.42 -3.30
N CYS A 328 -12.73 16.69 -2.17
CA CYS A 328 -12.22 16.31 -0.85
C CYS A 328 -12.23 14.77 -0.69
N VAL A 329 -11.13 14.19 -0.20
CA VAL A 329 -11.01 12.72 0.00
C VAL A 329 -10.97 12.27 1.45
N ASP A 330 -11.06 13.19 2.42
CA ASP A 330 -10.96 12.87 3.85
C ASP A 330 -12.29 13.02 4.63
N ASN A 331 -13.41 13.08 3.90
CA ASN A 331 -14.77 13.15 4.45
C ASN A 331 -15.16 11.90 5.26
N ILE A 332 -14.48 10.77 5.04
CA ILE A 332 -14.69 9.51 5.74
C ILE A 332 -13.38 8.93 6.25
N VAL A 333 -13.46 8.16 7.35
CA VAL A 333 -12.34 7.42 7.94
C VAL A 333 -12.77 6.00 8.32
N PRO A 334 -11.88 5.00 8.24
CA PRO A 334 -12.12 3.68 8.79
C PRO A 334 -12.35 3.69 10.30
N GLY A 335 -13.24 2.82 10.75
CA GLY A 335 -13.45 2.43 12.13
C GLY A 335 -14.00 0.99 12.20
N ASN A 336 -14.27 0.45 13.37
CA ASN A 336 -14.97 -0.83 13.48
C ASN A 336 -16.43 -0.65 13.06
N SER A 337 -16.91 -1.46 12.12
CA SER A 337 -18.29 -1.39 11.63
C SER A 337 -19.28 -1.67 12.76
N THR A 338 -20.44 -1.02 12.70
CA THR A 338 -21.58 -1.35 13.56
C THR A 338 -22.32 -2.59 13.09
N ILE A 339 -22.04 -3.08 11.88
CA ILE A 339 -22.62 -4.29 11.30
C ILE A 339 -21.84 -5.52 11.80
N PRO A 340 -22.51 -6.51 12.42
CA PRO A 340 -21.84 -7.73 12.85
C PRO A 340 -21.14 -8.45 11.70
N HIS A 341 -19.92 -8.91 11.96
CA HIS A 341 -19.09 -9.65 10.99
C HIS A 341 -18.73 -8.89 9.70
N ALA A 342 -18.86 -7.56 9.67
CA ALA A 342 -18.45 -6.73 8.54
C ALA A 342 -17.02 -6.17 8.65
N GLY A 343 -16.35 -6.39 9.79
CA GLY A 343 -14.99 -5.90 10.02
C GLY A 343 -14.95 -4.38 10.18
N ARG A 344 -14.18 -3.70 9.32
CA ARG A 344 -14.08 -2.24 9.30
C ARG A 344 -15.23 -1.61 8.50
N GLY A 345 -15.67 -0.43 8.95
CA GLY A 345 -16.66 0.43 8.30
C GLY A 345 -16.09 1.83 8.04
N ALA A 346 -16.73 2.60 7.16
CA ALA A 346 -16.39 3.99 6.88
C ALA A 346 -17.28 4.94 7.70
N PHE A 347 -16.69 5.94 8.36
CA PHE A 347 -17.40 6.86 9.23
C PHE A 347 -17.15 8.30 8.82
N ALA A 348 -18.21 9.13 8.79
CA ALA A 348 -18.09 10.52 8.41
C ALA A 348 -17.21 11.31 9.40
N THR A 349 -16.22 12.06 8.92
CA THR A 349 -15.35 12.90 9.76
C THR A 349 -15.98 14.25 10.09
N ARG A 350 -17.01 14.62 9.34
CA ARG A 350 -17.66 15.93 9.35
C ARG A 350 -19.13 15.78 8.96
N PHE A 351 -19.88 16.86 9.09
CA PHE A 351 -21.26 16.91 8.61
C PHE A 351 -21.27 16.92 7.08
N ILE A 352 -22.05 16.03 6.47
CA ILE A 352 -22.23 15.97 5.02
C ILE A 352 -23.71 16.22 4.74
N PRO A 353 -24.07 17.35 4.10
CA PRO A 353 -25.46 17.63 3.79
C PRO A 353 -26.01 16.65 2.74
N LYS A 354 -27.32 16.49 2.68
CA LYS A 354 -27.98 15.77 1.58
C LYS A 354 -27.52 16.30 0.22
N GLY A 355 -27.14 15.38 -0.67
CA GLY A 355 -26.57 15.68 -1.99
C GLY A 355 -25.09 16.08 -1.97
N GLY A 356 -24.46 16.13 -0.79
CA GLY A 356 -23.04 16.41 -0.62
C GLY A 356 -22.17 15.21 -0.99
N LEU A 357 -20.95 15.51 -1.43
CA LEU A 357 -19.92 14.53 -1.74
C LEU A 357 -19.47 13.82 -0.46
N VAL A 358 -19.62 12.50 -0.42
CA VAL A 358 -19.06 11.64 0.62
C VAL A 358 -17.64 11.26 0.25
N ALA A 359 -17.39 10.78 -0.96
CA ALA A 359 -16.04 10.51 -1.44
C ALA A 359 -16.02 10.46 -2.98
N PRO A 360 -15.02 11.06 -3.65
CA PRO A 360 -14.77 10.77 -5.05
C PRO A 360 -14.15 9.38 -5.17
N ALA A 361 -14.38 8.70 -6.28
CA ALA A 361 -13.92 7.34 -6.51
C ALA A 361 -13.48 7.17 -7.97
N PRO A 362 -12.25 7.58 -8.34
CA PRO A 362 -11.71 7.16 -9.61
C PRO A 362 -11.68 5.63 -9.65
N VAL A 363 -11.99 5.05 -10.82
CA VAL A 363 -12.12 3.61 -10.98
C VAL A 363 -11.12 3.06 -12.01
N VAL A 364 -10.49 1.95 -11.65
CA VAL A 364 -9.76 1.09 -12.59
C VAL A 364 -10.74 0.06 -13.13
N HIS A 365 -10.77 -0.12 -14.45
CA HIS A 365 -11.62 -1.11 -15.08
C HIS A 365 -10.85 -2.41 -15.31
N ILE A 366 -11.56 -3.54 -15.29
CA ILE A 366 -11.06 -4.85 -15.70
C ILE A 366 -12.10 -5.40 -16.67
N ALA A 367 -11.73 -5.53 -17.95
CA ALA A 367 -12.66 -5.88 -19.02
C ALA A 367 -13.24 -7.31 -18.88
N ASP A 368 -12.45 -8.24 -18.33
CA ASP A 368 -12.84 -9.63 -18.10
C ASP A 368 -12.79 -10.01 -16.61
N LYS A 369 -13.97 -10.13 -16.00
CA LYS A 369 -14.13 -10.57 -14.61
C LYS A 369 -13.64 -11.99 -14.35
N LEU A 370 -13.42 -12.82 -15.36
CA LEU A 370 -12.81 -14.14 -15.15
C LEU A 370 -11.34 -14.04 -14.75
N ALA A 371 -10.67 -12.91 -15.00
CA ALA A 371 -9.29 -12.68 -14.60
C ALA A 371 -9.08 -12.74 -13.08
N VAL A 372 -10.14 -12.55 -12.27
CA VAL A 372 -10.05 -12.67 -10.80
C VAL A 372 -10.24 -14.11 -10.29
N ASN A 373 -10.50 -15.08 -11.16
CA ASN A 373 -10.67 -16.47 -10.71
C ASN A 373 -9.34 -17.09 -10.31
N MET A 374 -9.37 -17.87 -9.23
CA MET A 374 -8.28 -18.73 -8.81
C MET A 374 -8.65 -20.19 -9.11
N TYR A 375 -7.72 -20.92 -9.69
CA TYR A 375 -7.93 -22.25 -10.25
C TYR A 375 -7.05 -23.30 -9.57
N GLY A 376 -7.50 -24.55 -9.56
CA GLY A 376 -6.71 -25.68 -9.11
C GLY A 376 -5.63 -26.07 -10.11
N GLU A 377 -4.84 -27.07 -9.75
CA GLU A 377 -3.70 -27.55 -10.53
C GLU A 377 -4.06 -28.77 -11.40
N MET A 378 -3.38 -28.91 -12.54
CA MET A 378 -3.34 -30.15 -13.32
C MET A 378 -1.97 -30.35 -13.98
N ILE A 379 -1.68 -31.58 -14.40
CA ILE A 379 -0.47 -31.87 -15.19
C ILE A 379 -0.75 -31.52 -16.64
N GLY A 380 -0.01 -30.54 -17.16
CA GLY A 380 -0.10 -30.10 -18.54
C GLY A 380 0.52 -31.08 -19.54
N PRO A 381 0.36 -30.84 -20.85
CA PRO A 381 0.85 -31.73 -21.91
C PRO A 381 2.37 -31.99 -21.87
N ASN A 382 3.13 -31.05 -21.31
CA ASN A 382 4.59 -31.10 -21.21
C ASN A 382 5.09 -31.68 -19.87
N GLY A 383 4.19 -32.17 -19.00
CA GLY A 383 4.52 -32.70 -17.67
C GLY A 383 4.68 -31.63 -16.58
N ASN A 384 4.57 -30.35 -16.91
CA ASN A 384 4.59 -29.25 -15.94
C ASN A 384 3.23 -29.08 -15.27
N VAL A 385 3.22 -28.53 -14.05
CA VAL A 385 1.98 -28.11 -13.38
C VAL A 385 1.44 -26.86 -14.08
N VAL A 386 0.17 -26.89 -14.46
CA VAL A 386 -0.55 -25.78 -15.11
C VAL A 386 -1.94 -25.61 -14.48
N ARG A 387 -2.59 -24.49 -14.80
CA ARG A 387 -3.93 -24.15 -14.37
C ARG A 387 -4.98 -25.16 -14.86
N ASN A 388 -5.85 -25.64 -13.97
CA ASN A 388 -7.02 -26.45 -14.31
C ASN A 388 -8.27 -25.57 -14.46
N GLU A 389 -8.58 -25.19 -15.70
CA GLU A 389 -9.72 -24.32 -16.04
C GLU A 389 -11.10 -24.89 -15.63
N THR A 390 -11.18 -26.20 -15.41
CA THR A 390 -12.43 -26.86 -14.99
C THR A 390 -12.68 -26.78 -13.48
N GLN A 391 -11.71 -26.30 -12.71
CA GLN A 391 -11.76 -26.27 -11.26
C GLN A 391 -11.41 -24.87 -10.74
N VAL A 392 -12.42 -24.00 -10.64
CA VAL A 392 -12.30 -22.75 -9.89
C VAL A 392 -12.31 -23.09 -8.41
N ILE A 393 -11.21 -22.81 -7.72
CA ILE A 393 -11.07 -23.07 -6.27
C ILE A 393 -11.44 -21.84 -5.44
N GLY A 394 -11.33 -20.64 -6.02
CA GLY A 394 -11.69 -19.40 -5.34
C GLY A 394 -11.65 -18.20 -6.29
N LYS A 395 -11.70 -17.00 -5.72
CA LYS A 395 -11.51 -15.73 -6.46
C LYS A 395 -10.63 -14.78 -5.66
N GLN A 396 -9.87 -13.93 -6.34
CA GLN A 396 -9.04 -12.89 -5.73
C GLN A 396 -9.87 -12.07 -4.73
N LEU A 397 -9.27 -11.76 -3.57
CA LEU A 397 -9.95 -11.01 -2.50
C LEU A 397 -10.47 -9.65 -2.98
N ILE A 398 -9.74 -9.00 -3.88
CA ILE A 398 -10.06 -7.68 -4.41
C ILE A 398 -11.45 -7.60 -5.07
N LEU A 399 -12.02 -8.74 -5.52
CA LEU A 399 -13.37 -8.80 -6.07
C LEU A 399 -14.44 -8.22 -5.13
N ASN A 400 -14.30 -8.41 -3.81
CA ASN A 400 -15.25 -7.91 -2.82
C ASN A 400 -15.30 -6.38 -2.75
N TYR A 401 -14.34 -5.71 -3.38
CA TYR A 401 -14.18 -4.27 -3.43
C TYR A 401 -14.47 -3.72 -4.84
N MET A 402 -14.92 -4.57 -5.77
CA MET A 402 -15.21 -4.19 -7.15
C MET A 402 -16.71 -4.08 -7.38
N PHE A 403 -17.09 -3.13 -8.24
CA PHE A 403 -18.42 -3.00 -8.79
C PHE A 403 -18.54 -3.79 -10.10
N GLY A 404 -19.67 -4.45 -10.31
CA GLY A 404 -19.96 -5.22 -11.52
C GLY A 404 -21.44 -5.20 -11.88
N HIS A 405 -21.75 -5.96 -12.93
CA HIS A 405 -23.11 -6.18 -13.40
C HIS A 405 -23.27 -7.59 -13.94
N GLU A 406 -24.42 -8.22 -13.76
CA GLU A 406 -24.64 -9.62 -14.15
C GLU A 406 -24.47 -9.84 -15.66
N ASN A 407 -24.99 -8.88 -16.43
CA ASN A 407 -24.94 -8.87 -17.89
C ASN A 407 -23.65 -8.26 -18.46
N SER A 408 -22.62 -8.04 -17.65
CA SER A 408 -21.32 -7.52 -18.08
C SER A 408 -20.17 -8.43 -17.65
N SER A 409 -19.13 -8.50 -18.47
CA SER A 409 -17.84 -9.04 -18.07
C SER A 409 -16.98 -8.03 -17.31
N MET A 410 -17.32 -6.74 -17.34
CA MET A 410 -16.45 -5.70 -16.79
C MET A 410 -16.62 -5.55 -15.27
N LEU A 411 -15.51 -5.28 -14.58
CA LEU A 411 -15.45 -4.87 -13.18
C LEU A 411 -14.85 -3.46 -13.06
N LEU A 412 -15.24 -2.74 -12.02
CA LEU A 412 -14.72 -1.41 -11.67
C LEU A 412 -14.19 -1.43 -10.24
N PHE A 413 -12.90 -1.20 -10.06
CA PHE A 413 -12.25 -1.07 -8.76
C PHE A 413 -12.09 0.41 -8.37
N PRO A 414 -12.79 0.92 -7.34
CA PRO A 414 -12.64 2.28 -6.85
C PRO A 414 -11.36 2.40 -6.00
N TYR A 415 -10.41 3.23 -6.42
CA TYR A 415 -9.10 3.33 -5.75
C TYR A 415 -8.91 4.58 -4.89
N SER A 416 -9.98 5.26 -4.47
CA SER A 416 -9.87 6.45 -3.60
C SER A 416 -9.60 6.13 -2.14
N SER A 417 -9.25 7.15 -1.35
CA SER A 417 -9.02 6.98 0.09
C SER A 417 -10.30 6.55 0.79
N ASN A 418 -10.15 5.54 1.65
CA ASN A 418 -11.17 5.03 2.58
C ASN A 418 -12.49 4.51 1.98
N VAL A 419 -12.68 4.53 0.65
CA VAL A 419 -13.93 4.03 0.02
C VAL A 419 -14.09 2.51 0.14
N ALA A 420 -12.97 1.79 0.27
CA ALA A 420 -12.97 0.35 0.49
C ALA A 420 -13.59 -0.08 1.83
N TYR A 421 -13.80 0.85 2.77
CA TYR A 421 -14.42 0.56 4.06
C TYR A 421 -15.94 0.80 4.06
N ILE A 422 -16.53 1.30 2.98
CA ILE A 422 -17.97 1.61 2.94
C ILE A 422 -18.76 0.31 2.82
N ASN A 423 -19.45 -0.09 3.89
CA ASN A 423 -20.19 -1.34 3.96
C ASN A 423 -21.58 -1.31 3.32
N HIS A 424 -22.13 -2.50 3.16
CA HIS A 424 -23.48 -2.72 2.70
C HIS A 424 -24.54 -2.51 3.78
N HIS A 425 -25.68 -1.90 3.43
CA HIS A 425 -26.94 -2.16 4.12
C HIS A 425 -28.12 -2.16 3.12
N ALA A 426 -28.99 -3.16 3.17
CA ALA A 426 -30.07 -3.33 2.19
C ALA A 426 -31.11 -2.18 2.20
N THR A 427 -31.47 -1.65 3.38
CA THR A 427 -32.54 -0.65 3.54
C THR A 427 -32.13 0.68 4.17
N GLU A 428 -31.17 0.69 5.10
CA GLU A 428 -30.78 1.88 5.89
C GLU A 428 -29.52 2.58 5.34
N TYR A 429 -29.14 2.29 4.10
CA TYR A 429 -28.03 2.98 3.44
C TYR A 429 -28.30 4.48 3.31
N ASN A 430 -27.28 5.30 3.56
CA ASN A 430 -27.36 6.77 3.58
C ASN A 430 -26.63 7.43 2.42
N THR A 431 -26.02 6.62 1.54
CA THR A 431 -25.17 7.07 0.44
C THR A 431 -25.51 6.32 -0.85
N ILE A 432 -25.36 6.97 -2.00
CA ILE A 432 -25.56 6.38 -3.34
C ILE A 432 -24.36 6.68 -4.24
N LEU A 433 -24.17 5.87 -5.28
CA LEU A 433 -23.19 6.14 -6.33
C LEU A 433 -23.79 6.91 -7.50
N GLN A 434 -22.99 7.79 -8.10
CA GLN A 434 -23.27 8.41 -9.39
C GLN A 434 -21.98 8.62 -10.19
N TRP A 435 -22.07 8.79 -11.50
CA TRP A 435 -20.95 9.30 -12.29
C TRP A 435 -20.71 10.78 -11.97
N THR A 436 -19.45 11.18 -11.89
CA THR A 436 -19.07 12.60 -11.71
C THR A 436 -19.50 13.43 -12.92
N LYS A 437 -19.80 14.72 -12.73
CA LYS A 437 -20.30 15.62 -13.81
C LYS A 437 -19.47 16.88 -14.03
N ASP A 438 -18.51 17.12 -13.16
CA ASP A 438 -17.76 18.37 -13.01
C ASP A 438 -16.27 18.10 -12.80
N PHE A 439 -15.71 17.20 -13.63
CA PHE A 439 -14.33 16.72 -13.48
C PHE A 439 -13.70 16.31 -14.81
N ASP A 440 -13.98 17.08 -15.86
CA ASP A 440 -13.72 16.75 -17.27
C ASP A 440 -12.25 16.57 -17.64
N PHE A 441 -11.31 17.04 -16.81
CA PHE A 441 -9.89 16.80 -17.05
C PHE A 441 -9.49 15.33 -16.83
N PHE A 442 -10.33 14.56 -16.13
CA PHE A 442 -10.08 13.15 -15.81
C PHE A 442 -11.27 12.25 -16.15
N HIS A 443 -12.51 12.66 -15.91
CA HIS A 443 -13.68 11.84 -16.22
C HIS A 443 -14.02 11.91 -17.71
N HIS A 444 -13.66 10.86 -18.42
CA HIS A 444 -13.99 10.67 -19.83
C HIS A 444 -15.42 10.15 -19.99
N GLU A 445 -16.41 11.04 -19.92
CA GLU A 445 -17.84 10.69 -20.07
C GLU A 445 -18.11 9.94 -21.38
N GLU A 446 -17.35 10.22 -22.45
CA GLU A 446 -17.47 9.55 -23.73
C GLU A 446 -17.14 8.05 -23.68
N TRP A 447 -16.42 7.58 -22.66
CA TRP A 447 -16.10 6.17 -22.44
C TRP A 447 -17.35 5.37 -21.99
N LEU A 448 -18.33 6.03 -21.38
CA LEU A 448 -19.61 5.39 -21.01
C LEU A 448 -20.39 4.89 -22.23
N ASN A 449 -20.11 5.43 -23.41
CA ASN A 449 -20.73 5.01 -24.68
C ASN A 449 -19.86 4.03 -25.49
N LYS A 450 -18.71 3.61 -24.96
CA LYS A 450 -17.82 2.63 -25.60
C LYS A 450 -18.19 1.21 -25.17
N SER A 451 -17.88 0.23 -26.01
CA SER A 451 -18.09 -1.17 -25.69
C SER A 451 -16.99 -1.70 -24.77
N VAL A 452 -17.17 -2.90 -24.20
CA VAL A 452 -16.15 -3.52 -23.33
C VAL A 452 -14.83 -3.74 -24.06
N GLU A 453 -14.86 -4.04 -25.37
CA GLU A 453 -13.66 -4.25 -26.19
C GLU A 453 -12.77 -3.01 -26.26
N PHE A 454 -13.33 -1.80 -26.15
CA PHE A 454 -12.53 -0.56 -26.07
C PHE A 454 -11.64 -0.54 -24.82
N PHE A 455 -12.14 -1.10 -23.72
CA PHE A 455 -11.46 -1.11 -22.43
C PHE A 455 -10.31 -2.12 -22.38
N GLU A 456 -10.32 -3.17 -23.22
CA GLU A 456 -9.20 -4.13 -23.32
C GLU A 456 -7.89 -3.47 -23.78
N ASP A 457 -7.98 -2.32 -24.44
CA ASP A 457 -6.83 -1.51 -24.87
C ASP A 457 -6.48 -0.36 -23.91
N GLN A 458 -7.30 -0.10 -22.88
CA GLN A 458 -7.06 1.00 -21.94
C GLN A 458 -6.29 0.50 -20.72
N TRP A 459 -5.06 0.98 -20.51
CA TRP A 459 -4.23 0.54 -19.38
C TRP A 459 -4.26 1.48 -18.16
N THR A 460 -5.01 2.58 -18.24
CA THR A 460 -5.11 3.58 -17.18
C THR A 460 -6.58 3.87 -16.82
N SER A 461 -6.81 4.35 -15.60
CA SER A 461 -8.12 4.84 -15.18
C SER A 461 -8.49 6.11 -15.94
N GLY A 462 -9.75 6.21 -16.37
CA GLY A 462 -10.30 7.42 -17.00
C GLY A 462 -11.75 7.71 -16.61
N LEU A 463 -12.26 7.01 -15.59
CA LEU A 463 -13.64 7.13 -15.12
C LEU A 463 -13.65 7.40 -13.63
N MET A 464 -14.65 8.15 -13.16
CA MET A 464 -14.80 8.49 -11.75
C MET A 464 -16.25 8.41 -11.33
N LEU A 465 -16.49 7.61 -10.29
CA LEU A 465 -17.72 7.58 -9.52
C LEU A 465 -17.63 8.59 -8.37
N GLU A 466 -18.78 8.91 -7.80
CA GLU A 466 -18.91 9.66 -6.57
C GLU A 466 -19.88 8.95 -5.63
N PHE A 467 -19.48 8.86 -4.37
CA PHE A 467 -20.38 8.55 -3.27
C PHE A 467 -21.06 9.84 -2.82
N VAL A 468 -22.39 9.88 -2.83
CA VAL A 468 -23.18 11.08 -2.54
C VAL A 468 -24.23 10.79 -1.48
N ALA A 469 -24.37 11.70 -0.52
CA ALA A 469 -25.27 11.54 0.60
C ALA A 469 -26.76 11.62 0.17
N LEU A 470 -27.57 10.63 0.53
CA LEU A 470 -29.02 10.60 0.25
C LEU A 470 -29.84 11.48 1.21
N ARG A 471 -29.26 11.76 2.37
CA ARG A 471 -29.77 12.61 3.44
C ARG A 471 -28.59 13.24 4.15
N ASP A 472 -28.85 14.12 5.10
CA ASP A 472 -27.80 14.63 5.98
C ASP A 472 -27.15 13.47 6.76
N ILE A 473 -25.82 13.47 6.82
CA ILE A 473 -24.98 12.49 7.54
C ILE A 473 -24.22 13.25 8.63
N GLN A 474 -24.34 12.78 9.87
CA GLN A 474 -23.69 13.42 11.01
C GLN A 474 -22.23 12.98 11.17
N PRO A 475 -21.34 13.81 11.75
CA PRO A 475 -20.00 13.37 12.13
C PRO A 475 -20.06 12.10 13.01
N GLY A 476 -19.25 11.11 12.69
CA GLY A 476 -19.19 9.81 13.36
C GLY A 476 -20.26 8.82 12.95
N GLU A 477 -21.17 9.17 12.03
CA GLU A 477 -22.14 8.24 11.46
C GLU A 477 -21.48 7.31 10.45
N GLU A 478 -21.83 6.01 10.47
CA GLU A 478 -21.34 5.04 9.48
C GLU A 478 -21.98 5.32 8.12
N VAL A 479 -21.13 5.35 7.10
CA VAL A 479 -21.50 5.54 5.69
C VAL A 479 -21.76 4.16 5.09
N LEU A 480 -22.96 4.00 4.54
CA LEU A 480 -23.44 2.72 4.03
C LEU A 480 -24.03 2.92 2.63
N ILE A 481 -23.81 1.93 1.76
CA ILE A 481 -24.41 1.85 0.42
C ILE A 481 -25.21 0.55 0.25
N ASN A 482 -26.01 0.48 -0.81
CA ASN A 482 -26.64 -0.76 -1.22
C ASN A 482 -25.74 -1.46 -2.26
N TYR A 483 -25.23 -2.65 -1.96
CA TYR A 483 -24.39 -3.46 -2.85
C TYR A 483 -25.21 -4.25 -3.87
N GLY A 484 -26.54 -4.11 -3.85
CA GLY A 484 -27.45 -4.76 -4.78
C GLY A 484 -28.08 -6.03 -4.24
N LYS A 485 -29.14 -6.46 -4.92
CA LYS A 485 -29.98 -7.57 -4.50
C LYS A 485 -29.25 -8.92 -4.61
N ARG A 486 -28.48 -9.16 -5.68
CA ARG A 486 -27.80 -10.46 -5.86
C ARG A 486 -26.72 -10.64 -4.81
N TRP A 487 -25.97 -9.56 -4.50
CA TRP A 487 -25.03 -9.57 -3.39
C TRP A 487 -25.71 -9.96 -2.07
N GLN A 488 -26.84 -9.32 -1.71
CA GLN A 488 -27.57 -9.64 -0.47
C GLN A 488 -28.05 -11.10 -0.45
N GLU A 489 -28.59 -11.60 -1.56
CA GLU A 489 -29.03 -13.00 -1.68
C GLU A 489 -27.85 -13.98 -1.51
N ALA A 490 -26.69 -13.66 -2.10
CA ALA A 490 -25.47 -14.46 -1.96
C ALA A 490 -24.94 -14.45 -0.52
N TRP A 491 -24.96 -13.30 0.16
CA TRP A 491 -24.56 -13.19 1.56
C TRP A 491 -25.51 -13.96 2.48
N ASP A 492 -26.82 -13.85 2.26
CA ASP A 492 -27.82 -14.61 3.04
C ASP A 492 -27.65 -16.12 2.87
N GLU A 493 -27.30 -16.58 1.67
CA GLU A 493 -27.03 -17.99 1.41
C GLU A 493 -25.72 -18.44 2.06
N HIS A 494 -24.66 -17.62 1.96
CA HIS A 494 -23.40 -17.86 2.66
C HIS A 494 -23.62 -18.01 4.17
N MET A 495 -24.37 -17.09 4.79
CA MET A 495 -24.69 -17.14 6.22
C MET A 495 -25.45 -18.41 6.63
N LYS A 496 -26.32 -18.95 5.76
CA LYS A 496 -27.04 -20.21 6.03
C LYS A 496 -26.15 -21.44 5.94
N GLN A 497 -25.16 -21.42 5.04
CA GLN A 497 -24.27 -22.55 4.77
C GLN A 497 -22.99 -22.52 5.62
N TRP A 498 -22.64 -21.35 6.16
CA TRP A 498 -21.44 -21.18 6.96
C TRP A 498 -21.56 -21.89 8.29
N GLU A 499 -20.53 -22.66 8.63
CA GLU A 499 -20.43 -23.37 9.90
C GLU A 499 -19.02 -23.14 10.46
N PRO A 500 -18.90 -22.82 11.77
CA PRO A 500 -17.61 -22.60 12.41
C PRO A 500 -16.79 -23.89 12.42
N ILE A 501 -15.49 -23.77 12.16
CA ILE A 501 -14.56 -24.89 12.24
C ILE A 501 -13.71 -24.69 13.50
N PRO A 502 -13.68 -25.64 14.44
CA PRO A 502 -12.93 -25.44 15.67
C PRO A 502 -11.41 -25.45 15.39
N PRO A 503 -10.58 -24.73 16.19
CA PRO A 503 -9.13 -24.65 15.98
C PRO A 503 -8.42 -26.00 15.90
N GLU A 504 -8.91 -27.02 16.61
CA GLU A 504 -8.31 -28.36 16.57
C GLU A 504 -8.55 -29.08 15.24
N LYS A 505 -9.49 -28.60 14.42
CA LYS A 505 -9.73 -29.07 13.04
C LYS A 505 -9.14 -28.13 12.01
N ASP A 506 -8.42 -27.09 12.43
CA ASP A 506 -7.65 -26.21 11.54
C ASP A 506 -6.36 -26.92 11.09
N HIS A 507 -6.55 -28.05 10.41
CA HIS A 507 -5.52 -28.80 9.71
C HIS A 507 -5.72 -28.54 8.23
N ASN A 508 -4.93 -27.67 7.60
CA ASN A 508 -4.72 -27.63 6.15
C ASN A 508 -5.94 -27.82 5.20
N ASN A 509 -7.15 -27.64 5.67
CA ASN A 509 -8.37 -27.86 4.91
C ASN A 509 -9.25 -26.62 5.02
N LEU A 510 -8.80 -25.63 5.79
CA LEU A 510 -9.35 -24.30 5.81
C LEU A 510 -8.89 -23.46 4.64
N THR A 511 -7.69 -23.69 4.06
CA THR A 511 -7.17 -22.84 2.98
C THR A 511 -7.12 -23.54 1.63
N LEU A 512 -7.20 -22.76 0.55
CA LEU A 512 -7.29 -23.25 -0.83
C LEU A 512 -6.16 -24.19 -1.26
N TRP A 513 -4.95 -23.99 -0.73
CA TRP A 513 -3.71 -24.60 -1.21
C TRP A 513 -3.05 -25.56 -0.22
N THR A 514 -3.73 -25.84 0.88
CA THR A 514 -3.22 -26.78 1.86
C THR A 514 -3.86 -28.15 1.65
N ASP A 515 -3.02 -29.19 1.65
CA ASP A 515 -3.44 -30.59 1.60
C ASP A 515 -3.61 -31.14 3.02
N GLU A 516 -4.61 -31.99 3.22
CA GLU A 516 -4.85 -32.66 4.49
C GLU A 516 -3.61 -33.51 4.88
N THR A 517 -2.87 -33.06 5.89
CA THR A 517 -1.71 -33.79 6.41
C THR A 517 -2.07 -34.49 7.72
N SER A 518 -1.65 -35.75 7.87
CA SER A 518 -1.76 -36.51 9.12
C SER A 518 -0.83 -36.04 10.25
N ALA A 519 0.04 -35.06 9.97
CA ALA A 519 0.91 -34.47 10.98
C ALA A 519 0.09 -33.58 11.92
N ASN A 520 0.15 -33.87 13.22
CA ASN A 520 -0.36 -32.95 14.25
C ASN A 520 0.32 -31.60 14.02
N ARG A 521 -0.47 -30.56 13.76
CA ARG A 521 -0.02 -29.16 13.79
C ARG A 521 -0.60 -28.55 15.08
N GLY A 522 0.13 -27.63 15.72
CA GLY A 522 -0.08 -27.26 17.12
C GLY A 522 -1.53 -27.01 17.54
N LYS A 523 -1.85 -27.18 18.84
CA LYS A 523 -3.22 -27.05 19.39
C LYS A 523 -3.83 -25.63 19.29
N ALA A 524 -3.02 -24.63 18.92
CA ALA A 524 -3.41 -23.22 18.94
C ALA A 524 -4.18 -22.76 17.70
N GLY A 525 -4.42 -23.64 16.71
CA GLY A 525 -5.00 -23.25 15.43
C GLY A 525 -4.02 -22.39 14.61
N TYR A 526 -4.55 -21.42 13.87
CA TYR A 526 -3.83 -20.41 13.11
C TYR A 526 -3.25 -19.36 14.04
N VAL A 527 -1.95 -19.13 13.89
CA VAL A 527 -1.24 -18.06 14.58
C VAL A 527 -0.26 -17.44 13.60
N ARG A 528 -0.18 -16.11 13.61
CA ARG A 528 0.76 -15.38 12.79
C ARG A 528 2.19 -15.43 13.35
N ALA A 529 3.18 -15.41 12.47
CA ALA A 529 4.59 -15.51 12.84
C ALA A 529 5.07 -14.38 13.75
N GLU A 530 4.47 -13.20 13.60
CA GLU A 530 4.74 -12.01 14.39
C GLU A 530 4.55 -12.28 15.90
N VAL A 531 3.53 -13.07 16.28
CA VAL A 531 3.29 -13.46 17.68
C VAL A 531 4.48 -14.21 18.28
N PHE A 532 5.14 -15.08 17.50
CA PHE A 532 6.32 -15.82 17.96
C PHE A 532 7.59 -14.97 17.92
N ASN A 533 7.69 -14.04 16.98
CA ASN A 533 8.84 -13.14 16.86
C ASN A 533 8.86 -12.07 17.97
N GLU A 534 7.69 -11.70 18.51
CA GLU A 534 7.56 -10.79 19.65
C GLU A 534 7.85 -11.46 21.01
N ASP A 535 7.76 -12.79 21.08
CA ASP A 535 8.14 -13.55 22.27
C ASP A 535 9.66 -13.74 22.36
N LEU A 536 10.33 -12.77 22.99
CA LEU A 536 11.77 -12.77 23.23
C LEU A 536 12.20 -13.65 24.42
N THR A 537 11.28 -14.41 25.02
CA THR A 537 11.54 -15.13 26.28
C THR A 537 11.42 -16.64 26.12
N SER A 538 10.50 -17.10 25.28
CA SER A 538 10.30 -18.52 25.06
C SER A 538 11.43 -19.11 24.22
N PRO A 539 11.98 -20.28 24.59
CA PRO A 539 12.94 -20.96 23.75
C PRO A 539 12.27 -21.48 22.47
N ILE A 540 13.00 -21.42 21.36
CA ILE A 540 12.55 -22.01 20.09
C ILE A 540 12.58 -23.54 20.24
N ARG A 541 11.49 -24.20 19.83
CA ARG A 541 11.33 -25.64 19.96
C ARG A 541 12.17 -26.37 18.92
N THR A 542 12.93 -27.36 19.39
CA THR A 542 13.67 -28.30 18.55
C THR A 542 12.73 -29.22 17.75
N VAL A 543 13.23 -29.85 16.70
CA VAL A 543 12.48 -30.83 15.88
C VAL A 543 11.90 -31.96 16.74
N GLU A 544 12.59 -32.39 17.80
CA GLU A 544 12.10 -33.44 18.70
C GLU A 544 10.94 -32.92 19.58
N GLU A 545 11.07 -31.72 20.13
CA GLU A 545 9.99 -31.09 20.91
C GLU A 545 8.74 -30.86 20.04
N GLN A 546 8.93 -30.47 18.78
CA GLN A 546 7.83 -30.26 17.82
C GLN A 546 7.06 -31.53 17.46
N LYS A 547 7.60 -32.74 17.70
CA LYS A 547 6.82 -33.99 17.56
C LYS A 547 5.72 -34.12 18.60
N GLN A 548 5.91 -33.52 19.77
CA GLN A 548 4.96 -33.55 20.88
C GLN A 548 4.12 -32.26 20.92
N GLU A 549 4.76 -31.12 20.66
CA GLU A 549 4.18 -29.79 20.67
C GLU A 549 4.60 -28.98 19.43
N PRO A 550 3.99 -29.28 18.27
CA PRO A 550 4.31 -28.60 17.01
C PRO A 550 3.89 -27.14 17.03
N TYR A 551 4.59 -26.30 16.26
CA TYR A 551 4.10 -24.96 15.97
C TYR A 551 2.81 -25.02 15.12
N PRO A 552 2.01 -23.93 15.12
CA PRO A 552 0.90 -23.74 14.20
C PRO A 552 1.29 -24.00 12.75
N HIS A 553 0.31 -24.45 11.96
CA HIS A 553 0.51 -24.82 10.56
C HIS A 553 0.86 -23.65 9.64
N SER A 554 0.61 -22.44 10.14
CA SER A 554 0.74 -21.15 9.47
C SER A 554 2.10 -20.49 9.61
N VAL A 555 3.04 -21.12 10.33
CA VAL A 555 4.38 -20.57 10.52
C VAL A 555 5.46 -21.58 10.15
N ASP A 556 6.54 -21.09 9.59
CA ASP A 556 7.78 -21.83 9.35
C ASP A 556 8.96 -21.11 10.02
N ILE A 557 10.02 -21.86 10.34
CA ILE A 557 11.24 -21.31 10.98
C ILE A 557 12.31 -21.13 9.92
N GLN A 558 12.93 -19.94 9.91
CA GLN A 558 14.07 -19.66 9.06
C GLN A 558 15.24 -19.08 9.87
N CYS A 559 16.45 -19.33 9.38
CA CYS A 559 17.68 -18.91 10.01
C CYS A 559 18.44 -17.98 9.06
N LEU A 560 18.94 -16.86 9.58
CA LEU A 560 19.87 -15.96 8.91
C LEU A 560 21.27 -16.58 8.96
N VAL A 561 21.63 -17.24 7.86
CA VAL A 561 22.91 -17.94 7.72
C VAL A 561 23.43 -17.77 6.31
N SER A 562 24.71 -17.47 6.17
CA SER A 562 25.37 -17.46 4.86
C SER A 562 25.58 -18.90 4.37
N ILE A 563 24.86 -19.27 3.31
CA ILE A 563 25.04 -20.56 2.63
C ILE A 563 26.16 -20.51 1.58
N GLY A 564 26.74 -19.33 1.35
CA GLY A 564 27.93 -19.17 0.52
C GLY A 564 29.11 -19.90 1.14
N HIS A 565 29.96 -20.47 0.30
CA HIS A 565 31.30 -20.94 0.66
C HIS A 565 32.08 -21.18 -0.63
N ASP A 566 33.41 -21.02 -0.57
CA ASP A 566 34.33 -21.17 -1.69
C ASP A 566 34.48 -22.63 -2.19
N ALA A 567 33.54 -23.54 -1.87
CA ALA A 567 33.62 -24.89 -2.43
C ALA A 567 33.33 -24.81 -3.92
N SER A 568 34.39 -24.78 -4.72
CA SER A 568 34.34 -24.84 -6.16
C SER A 568 33.98 -26.27 -6.55
N TYR A 569 32.70 -26.53 -6.80
CA TYR A 569 32.30 -27.78 -7.43
C TYR A 569 32.79 -27.76 -8.88
N LEU A 570 33.95 -28.36 -9.14
CA LEU A 570 34.43 -28.56 -10.51
C LEU A 570 33.53 -29.54 -11.29
N PHE A 571 32.76 -30.37 -10.59
CA PHE A 571 31.81 -31.35 -11.11
C PHE A 571 30.62 -31.51 -10.14
N ALA A 572 29.46 -31.98 -10.63
CA ALA A 572 28.32 -32.32 -9.78
C ALA A 572 28.71 -33.41 -8.76
N PRO A 573 28.51 -33.20 -7.45
CA PRO A 573 28.92 -34.17 -6.44
C PRO A 573 28.06 -35.44 -6.51
N LEU A 574 28.70 -36.61 -6.34
CA LEU A 574 28.02 -37.92 -6.36
C LEU A 574 27.12 -38.16 -5.12
N THR A 575 27.31 -37.37 -4.07
CA THR A 575 26.57 -37.43 -2.80
C THR A 575 26.24 -36.02 -2.34
N ILE A 576 25.15 -35.84 -1.58
CA ILE A 576 24.79 -34.56 -0.96
C ILE A 576 25.91 -34.14 0.01
N PRO A 577 26.67 -33.06 -0.27
CA PRO A 577 27.75 -32.62 0.61
C PRO A 577 27.20 -32.19 1.98
N LEU A 578 27.93 -32.54 3.05
CA LEU A 578 27.64 -32.08 4.41
C LEU A 578 28.63 -30.98 4.79
N ILE A 579 28.12 -29.79 5.09
CA ILE A 579 28.90 -28.64 5.52
C ILE A 579 28.55 -28.36 6.96
N LYS A 580 29.55 -28.41 7.84
CA LYS A 580 29.36 -28.12 9.27
C LYS A 580 30.24 -26.95 9.67
N ARG A 581 29.65 -25.92 10.28
CA ARG A 581 30.38 -24.76 10.79
C ARG A 581 29.68 -24.14 11.99
N ARG A 582 30.36 -23.18 12.63
CA ARG A 582 29.78 -22.30 13.64
C ARG A 582 29.16 -21.08 12.94
N TRP A 583 28.08 -20.56 13.50
CA TRP A 583 27.56 -19.24 13.15
C TRP A 583 28.58 -18.16 13.56
N MET A 584 28.80 -17.18 12.69
CA MET A 584 29.74 -16.09 12.92
C MET A 584 29.10 -14.78 12.46
N GLU A 585 28.98 -13.81 13.35
CA GLU A 585 28.35 -12.51 13.06
C GLU A 585 29.00 -11.83 11.85
N GLU A 586 30.32 -11.84 11.76
CA GLU A 586 31.07 -11.26 10.63
C GLU A 586 30.84 -11.95 9.29
N TYR A 587 30.27 -13.16 9.26
CA TYR A 587 30.06 -13.92 8.02
C TYR A 587 28.59 -14.06 7.66
N ASP A 588 27.76 -14.23 8.68
CA ASP A 588 26.32 -14.46 8.56
C ASP A 588 25.50 -13.15 8.59
N ASN A 589 26.08 -12.04 9.09
CA ASN A 589 25.47 -10.70 9.07
C ASN A 589 26.22 -9.69 8.16
N ASP A 590 27.22 -10.10 7.36
CA ASP A 590 27.95 -9.17 6.49
C ASP A 590 27.10 -8.71 5.29
N ALA A 591 27.14 -7.41 5.01
CA ALA A 591 26.52 -6.76 3.86
C ALA A 591 27.09 -7.22 2.51
N GLN A 592 28.23 -7.94 2.50
CA GLN A 592 28.81 -8.57 1.32
C GLN A 592 28.30 -10.00 1.08
N GLY A 593 27.63 -10.61 2.06
CA GLY A 593 26.95 -11.90 1.94
C GLY A 593 25.49 -11.76 1.51
N ASP A 594 24.90 -12.86 1.04
CA ASP A 594 23.46 -12.95 0.81
C ASP A 594 22.76 -12.87 2.18
N LEU A 595 22.25 -11.70 2.58
CA LEU A 595 21.49 -11.46 3.82
C LEU A 595 20.10 -12.11 3.71
N THR A 596 20.08 -13.43 3.53
CA THR A 596 18.87 -14.20 3.27
C THR A 596 18.57 -15.14 4.43
N PHE A 597 17.30 -15.16 4.80
CA PHE A 597 16.77 -16.19 5.69
C PHE A 597 16.55 -17.46 4.88
N HIS A 598 16.92 -18.59 5.46
CA HIS A 598 16.74 -19.91 4.85
C HIS A 598 15.92 -20.81 5.77
N PRO A 599 14.98 -21.62 5.23
CA PRO A 599 14.29 -22.64 5.99
C PRO A 599 15.27 -23.53 6.76
N CYS A 600 15.05 -23.67 8.06
CA CYS A 600 15.98 -24.39 8.93
C CYS A 600 15.24 -25.23 9.98
N ASN A 601 15.84 -26.37 10.30
CA ASN A 601 15.36 -27.29 11.33
C ASN A 601 16.20 -27.12 12.59
N ILE A 602 15.60 -26.63 13.68
CA ILE A 602 16.31 -26.49 14.96
C ILE A 602 16.54 -27.88 15.58
N THR A 603 17.78 -28.33 15.57
CA THR A 603 18.16 -29.68 16.00
C THR A 603 18.60 -29.76 17.46
N TRP A 604 19.19 -28.67 17.98
CA TRP A 604 19.67 -28.61 19.35
C TRP A 604 19.49 -27.22 19.95
N ARG A 605 19.39 -27.15 21.29
CA ARG A 605 19.31 -25.90 22.07
C ARG A 605 20.29 -25.95 23.23
N TYR A 606 21.08 -24.89 23.39
CA TYR A 606 22.02 -24.69 24.50
C TYR A 606 21.42 -23.68 25.47
N ASN A 607 21.39 -23.98 26.78
CA ASN A 607 21.16 -22.96 27.80
C ASN A 607 22.51 -22.34 28.18
N LEU A 608 22.68 -21.06 27.91
CA LEU A 608 23.96 -20.36 28.15
C LEU A 608 24.27 -20.21 29.64
N ARG A 609 23.27 -20.15 30.53
CA ARG A 609 23.49 -20.11 31.98
C ARG A 609 24.07 -21.41 32.51
N ASP A 610 23.63 -22.54 31.95
CA ASP A 610 24.15 -23.86 32.34
C ASP A 610 25.61 -24.04 31.92
N ILE A 611 26.03 -23.39 30.84
CA ILE A 611 27.38 -23.53 30.27
C ILE A 611 28.36 -22.54 30.88
N TYR A 612 27.96 -21.27 31.03
CA TYR A 612 28.85 -20.17 31.40
C TYR A 612 28.60 -19.62 32.82
N GLY A 613 27.58 -20.10 33.53
CA GLY A 613 27.14 -19.55 34.81
C GLY A 613 26.31 -18.28 34.64
N ASP A 614 25.85 -17.68 35.74
CA ASP A 614 25.09 -16.42 35.74
C ASP A 614 25.94 -15.28 35.14
N PRO A 615 25.61 -14.76 33.94
CA PRO A 615 26.41 -13.73 33.30
C PRO A 615 26.29 -12.44 34.13
N ARG A 616 27.35 -12.12 34.89
CA ARG A 616 27.50 -10.82 35.57
C ARG A 616 27.89 -9.71 34.59
N SER A 617 27.12 -9.49 33.53
CA SER A 617 27.33 -8.36 32.61
C SER A 617 26.07 -7.53 32.48
N GLU A 618 26.23 -6.22 32.62
CA GLU A 618 25.20 -5.17 32.61
C GLU A 618 24.54 -4.93 31.24
N ASP A 619 24.70 -5.86 30.28
CA ASP A 619 24.15 -5.74 28.93
C ASP A 619 22.75 -6.41 28.86
N GLU A 620 21.71 -5.58 28.81
CA GLU A 620 20.28 -5.96 28.93
C GLU A 620 19.70 -6.85 27.80
N PHE A 621 20.51 -7.33 26.83
CA PHE A 621 20.02 -7.96 25.59
C PHE A 621 20.53 -9.39 25.28
N TYR A 622 21.09 -10.12 26.25
CA TYR A 622 21.49 -11.51 26.04
C TYR A 622 20.30 -12.48 26.22
N HIS A 623 19.83 -13.09 25.12
CA HIS A 623 18.88 -14.20 25.19
C HIS A 623 19.55 -15.43 25.82
N GLU A 624 18.81 -16.20 26.63
CA GLU A 624 19.35 -17.32 27.43
C GLU A 624 19.81 -18.54 26.60
N TYR A 625 19.56 -18.55 25.29
CA TYR A 625 19.71 -19.74 24.44
C TYR A 625 20.45 -19.48 23.13
N GLU A 626 21.25 -20.46 22.72
CA GLU A 626 21.78 -20.64 21.37
C GLU A 626 21.28 -21.95 20.77
N TYR A 627 21.38 -22.09 19.45
CA TYR A 627 20.77 -23.21 18.73
C TYR A 627 21.72 -23.84 17.70
N ASP A 628 21.55 -25.13 17.43
CA ASP A 628 22.09 -25.76 16.22
C ASP A 628 20.94 -25.98 15.24
N ALA A 629 21.14 -25.60 13.97
CA ALA A 629 20.16 -25.82 12.93
C ALA A 629 20.73 -26.60 11.75
N GLU A 630 19.85 -27.38 11.13
CA GLU A 630 20.11 -28.09 9.89
C GLU A 630 19.34 -27.44 8.74
N LEU A 631 20.01 -27.19 7.62
CA LEU A 631 19.43 -26.60 6.43
C LEU A 631 19.69 -27.49 5.21
N ASN A 632 18.68 -27.64 4.36
CA ASN A 632 18.82 -28.27 3.06
C ASN A 632 18.83 -27.19 2.00
N VAL A 633 19.98 -27.01 1.36
CA VAL A 633 20.21 -25.92 0.40
C VAL A 633 20.21 -26.49 -1.00
N ARG A 634 19.48 -25.84 -1.91
CA ARG A 634 19.49 -26.13 -3.34
C ARG A 634 20.18 -24.98 -4.06
N LYS A 635 21.30 -25.27 -4.72
CA LYS A 635 22.06 -24.30 -5.53
C LYS A 635 21.96 -24.67 -7.01
N THR A 636 21.81 -23.67 -7.85
CA THR A 636 21.83 -23.85 -9.31
C THR A 636 23.11 -23.22 -9.85
N PHE A 637 23.93 -24.02 -10.53
CA PHE A 637 25.14 -23.59 -11.20
C PHE A 637 25.02 -23.94 -12.68
N GLU A 638 24.86 -22.93 -13.54
CA GLU A 638 24.52 -23.13 -14.95
C GLU A 638 23.27 -24.03 -15.09
N ASP A 639 23.41 -25.22 -15.67
CA ASP A 639 22.32 -26.20 -15.86
C ASP A 639 22.31 -27.33 -14.80
N VAL A 640 23.15 -27.23 -13.76
CA VAL A 640 23.28 -28.27 -12.72
C VAL A 640 22.67 -27.81 -11.40
N ILE A 641 21.81 -28.65 -10.83
CA ILE A 641 21.26 -28.47 -9.49
C ILE A 641 22.09 -29.27 -8.50
N ILE A 642 22.62 -28.61 -7.48
CA ILE A 642 23.38 -29.20 -6.38
C ILE A 642 22.57 -29.08 -5.11
N HIS A 643 22.43 -30.20 -4.39
CA HIS A 643 21.83 -30.23 -3.06
C HIS A 643 22.94 -30.35 -2.02
N GLU A 644 22.89 -29.50 -0.99
CA GLU A 644 23.80 -29.49 0.12
C GLU A 644 23.03 -29.60 1.44
N ARG A 645 23.67 -30.22 2.43
CA ARG A 645 23.18 -30.26 3.80
C ARG A 645 24.12 -29.43 4.68
N HIS A 646 23.58 -28.43 5.34
CA HIS A 646 24.33 -27.54 6.23
C HIS A 646 23.94 -27.81 7.68
N VAL A 647 24.93 -27.89 8.56
CA VAL A 647 24.76 -27.97 10.01
C VAL A 647 25.48 -26.78 10.61
N ILE A 648 24.70 -25.79 11.02
CA ILE A 648 25.20 -24.54 11.58
C ILE A 648 25.01 -24.58 13.09
N THR A 649 26.11 -24.40 13.82
CA THR A 649 26.14 -24.51 15.28
C THR A 649 26.25 -23.15 15.96
N HIS A 650 25.73 -23.04 17.19
CA HIS A 650 25.75 -21.79 17.97
C HIS A 650 25.07 -20.59 17.29
N ILE A 651 23.94 -20.81 16.62
CA ILE A 651 23.11 -19.75 16.05
C ILE A 651 22.46 -18.97 17.20
N PRO A 652 22.64 -17.65 17.28
CA PRO A 652 21.98 -16.84 18.30
C PRO A 652 20.49 -16.69 18.00
N TRP A 653 19.66 -16.50 19.03
CA TRP A 653 18.21 -16.32 18.87
C TRP A 653 17.86 -15.23 17.84
N LYS A 654 18.58 -14.09 17.84
CA LYS A 654 18.37 -12.97 16.90
C LYS A 654 18.53 -13.35 15.42
N ALA A 655 19.21 -14.46 15.12
CA ALA A 655 19.41 -14.96 13.76
C ALA A 655 18.38 -16.02 13.37
N ILE A 656 17.35 -16.27 14.18
CA ILE A 656 16.25 -17.18 13.86
C ILE A 656 14.96 -16.37 13.88
N ARG A 657 14.12 -16.55 12.87
CA ARG A 657 12.81 -15.91 12.81
C ARG A 657 11.73 -16.88 12.34
N PHE A 658 10.52 -16.65 12.84
CA PHE A 658 9.31 -17.24 12.31
C PHE A 658 8.86 -16.44 11.10
N PHE A 659 8.39 -17.13 10.07
CA PHE A 659 7.80 -16.57 8.87
C PHE A 659 6.39 -17.10 8.69
N ASN A 660 5.48 -16.26 8.19
CA ASN A 660 4.16 -16.73 7.82
C ASN A 660 4.31 -17.64 6.60
N LYS A 661 3.67 -18.80 6.67
CA LYS A 661 3.67 -19.75 5.58
C LYS A 661 2.74 -19.24 4.47
N PRO A 662 3.18 -19.19 3.20
CA PRO A 662 2.33 -18.82 2.09
C PRO A 662 1.02 -19.61 2.08
N TYR A 663 -0.05 -18.97 1.61
CA TYR A 663 -1.38 -19.58 1.46
C TYR A 663 -2.10 -20.01 2.75
N THR A 664 -1.68 -19.49 3.91
CA THR A 664 -2.28 -19.87 5.22
C THR A 664 -3.13 -18.78 5.87
N SER A 665 -3.05 -17.53 5.40
CA SER A 665 -3.80 -16.41 5.95
C SER A 665 -5.30 -16.49 5.66
N ASP A 666 -6.07 -15.60 6.30
CA ASP A 666 -7.54 -15.55 6.19
C ASP A 666 -8.03 -15.32 4.75
N ILE A 667 -7.23 -14.68 3.88
CA ILE A 667 -7.64 -14.42 2.49
C ILE A 667 -7.80 -15.71 1.67
N PHE A 668 -7.23 -16.82 2.15
CA PHE A 668 -7.28 -18.12 1.50
C PHE A 668 -8.33 -19.06 2.08
N LEU A 669 -9.18 -18.62 3.02
CA LEU A 669 -10.19 -19.51 3.59
C LEU A 669 -11.14 -20.04 2.50
N LYS A 670 -11.32 -21.38 2.42
CA LYS A 670 -12.16 -22.05 1.39
C LYS A 670 -13.62 -21.60 1.42
N LYS A 671 -14.12 -21.23 2.60
CA LYS A 671 -15.48 -20.74 2.82
C LYS A 671 -15.55 -19.21 2.93
N ALA A 672 -14.50 -18.47 2.56
CA ALA A 672 -14.59 -17.02 2.57
C ALA A 672 -15.58 -16.53 1.51
N PHE A 673 -16.37 -15.52 1.85
CA PHE A 673 -17.33 -14.92 0.93
C PHE A 673 -16.60 -14.12 -0.17
N ARG A 674 -16.98 -14.34 -1.44
CA ARG A 674 -16.41 -13.67 -2.63
C ARG A 674 -17.52 -13.25 -3.59
N HIS A 675 -17.81 -11.96 -3.70
CA HIS A 675 -18.86 -11.43 -4.57
C HIS A 675 -18.63 -9.95 -4.89
N GLU A 676 -18.72 -9.57 -6.17
CA GLU A 676 -18.73 -8.18 -6.60
C GLU A 676 -19.97 -7.42 -6.11
N MET A 677 -19.87 -6.11 -5.93
CA MET A 677 -21.02 -5.25 -5.66
C MET A 677 -21.79 -4.99 -6.96
N ASP A 678 -23.12 -5.17 -6.98
CA ASP A 678 -23.91 -4.89 -8.17
C ASP A 678 -24.21 -3.38 -8.27
N LEU A 679 -23.89 -2.77 -9.42
CA LEU A 679 -24.42 -1.45 -9.76
C LEU A 679 -25.76 -1.59 -10.49
N PRO A 680 -26.73 -0.69 -10.24
CA PRO A 680 -28.04 -0.75 -10.87
C PRO A 680 -27.96 -0.38 -12.36
N ASP A 681 -28.89 -0.90 -13.16
CA ASP A 681 -29.02 -0.65 -14.61
C ASP A 681 -29.04 0.85 -14.96
N GLY A 682 -29.62 1.68 -14.09
CA GLY A 682 -29.67 3.13 -14.29
C GLY A 682 -28.31 3.83 -14.18
N LEU A 683 -27.30 3.17 -13.61
CA LEU A 683 -25.94 3.66 -13.48
C LEU A 683 -24.96 2.90 -14.38
N TRP A 684 -25.18 1.60 -14.61
CA TRP A 684 -24.34 0.77 -15.47
C TRP A 684 -24.64 1.00 -16.96
N PRO A 685 -23.68 1.47 -17.77
CA PRO A 685 -23.89 1.70 -19.19
C PRO A 685 -24.33 0.46 -19.97
N GLU A 686 -25.34 0.65 -20.82
CA GLU A 686 -25.88 -0.39 -21.70
C GLU A 686 -24.82 -0.93 -22.67
N ALA A 687 -23.91 -0.06 -23.14
CA ALA A 687 -22.80 -0.44 -24.02
C ALA A 687 -21.86 -1.49 -23.40
N TRP A 688 -21.87 -1.63 -22.07
CA TRP A 688 -21.05 -2.58 -21.34
C TRP A 688 -21.75 -3.91 -21.05
N MET A 689 -23.03 -4.04 -21.41
CA MET A 689 -23.83 -5.26 -21.20
C MET A 689 -23.54 -6.31 -22.30
N ASN A 690 -22.28 -6.74 -22.42
CA ASN A 690 -21.82 -7.69 -23.43
C ASN A 690 -22.29 -9.14 -23.19
N LEU A 691 -22.76 -9.48 -21.98
CA LEU A 691 -23.31 -10.79 -21.64
C LEU A 691 -24.84 -10.86 -21.71
N ALA A 692 -25.55 -9.73 -21.83
CA ALA A 692 -27.00 -9.72 -22.01
C ALA A 692 -27.43 -10.51 -23.24
N THR A 693 -28.48 -11.32 -23.10
CA THR A 693 -29.11 -12.01 -24.23
C THR A 693 -29.76 -11.00 -25.19
N LYS A 694 -29.98 -11.41 -26.46
CA LYS A 694 -30.58 -10.51 -27.46
C LYS A 694 -31.98 -9.99 -27.08
N ASP A 695 -32.70 -10.72 -26.22
CA ASP A 695 -34.04 -10.34 -25.76
C ASP A 695 -33.99 -9.38 -24.55
N GLU A 696 -32.85 -9.28 -23.85
CA GLU A 696 -32.61 -8.33 -22.74
C GLU A 696 -32.07 -6.97 -23.22
N LYS A 697 -31.66 -6.87 -24.50
CA LYS A 697 -31.13 -5.64 -25.13
C LYS A 697 -32.19 -4.79 -25.85
N ASN A 698 -33.46 -5.18 -25.82
CA ASN A 698 -34.60 -4.47 -26.43
C ASN A 698 -35.70 -4.28 -25.39
#